data_AF-G1SXA4-F1
#
_entry.id   AF-G1SXA4-F1
#
_cell.length_a   1.000
_cell.length_b   1.000
_cell.length_c   1.000
_cell.angle_alpha   90.00
_cell.angle_beta   90.00
_cell.angle_gamma   90.00
#
_symmetry.space_group_name_H-M   'P 1'
#
loop_
_entity.id
_entity.type
_entity.pdbx_description
1 polymer ?
#
loop_
_entity_poly.entity_id
_entity_poly.type
_entity_poly.pdbx_seq_one_letter_code
_entity_poly.pdbx_strand_id
1 'polypeptide(L)'
;MSHVVTVREPQVNLQVSQPRCGERSGAVGRFCSSRVYDYLYDPLFIVSSEKEHTQANIQATVLRSRLRKIPRFRTMFSNLNHYPRYSLYWSKSDPVPPFISREWKGHEEKRREALRQLAAMDTSFQMPKEACEDPDVTGKNRYKYFDRPFLPFLQHMSSNVVFATATTEPYVFPSASSKYLPTPSKYSVSTQTDYRDADVQTDPYSPEYVVYQDTIPELLTLATLCWGRGLPAGQAEVEMIERAREKRAWEATLPPLSDTSQFEKRRKMMNAMERKEWAFREQEIEKLQEIRLEVLKELLRKREENQNELNMKHLNAKWSKLQEEKEAKVAQIQCRHLSTIRKLVEKRKNVEGKLERRNIIKDYSDYASQVYGPLARLGRFPDNNSEDFVVKNHYLNTYEGLVELESSLPDFVTQPRIRTPKPKVITTKAGILKRAARFDNELAEVHKALLDKKNKVLEEMKPLRFLHRKSIPQARLPTPTLEMSSNEEEEMEMAVIYLQKLIRGRVVQNMMFEGKEKRLELIQELRTSHALQEDHKLVKKAEKQVTLALQRQRNLHENKVSLIENHLAGLEGKALADMFDFLSKELVRLQEERRIHAFAMLAERQRRMREAEESGRRQAEQRRLREEDKIFKEVIKVHQSTVSSYLEEIILNTEENTAEEHARAEIEKMAEEINDIAYEMENRQTRLQSEEIVAELVYSFLIPEVQKDFVKEKVRNAQRKHILAAHQIIHGHTEAVVQQRLAEGEQNEVSDAARALEEETQNEQNS
;
A
#
# COMPACT_ATOMS: atom_id res chain seq x y z
N MET A 1 55.53 7.55 12.14
CA MET A 1 55.00 6.18 12.29
C MET A 1 53.52 6.20 11.94
N SER A 2 53.22 6.16 10.65
CA SER A 2 51.86 6.23 10.09
C SER A 2 51.22 4.85 10.11
N HIS A 3 50.38 4.58 11.10
CA HIS A 3 49.53 3.38 11.10
C HIS A 3 48.25 3.64 10.30
N VAL A 4 48.27 3.20 9.05
CA VAL A 4 47.08 3.04 8.22
C VAL A 4 46.29 1.85 8.78
N VAL A 5 45.13 2.15 9.37
CA VAL A 5 44.18 1.14 9.85
C VAL A 5 43.33 0.70 8.66
N THR A 6 43.65 -0.45 8.08
CA THR A 6 42.76 -1.13 7.13
C THR A 6 41.62 -1.78 7.91
N VAL A 7 40.41 -1.24 7.79
CA VAL A 7 39.18 -1.85 8.29
C VAL A 7 38.90 -3.10 7.43
N ARG A 8 39.16 -4.30 7.98
CA ARG A 8 38.60 -5.55 7.47
C ARG A 8 37.13 -5.60 7.89
N GLU A 9 36.22 -5.63 6.92
CA GLU A 9 34.82 -5.98 7.17
C GLU A 9 34.73 -7.39 7.79
N PRO A 10 33.92 -7.61 8.83
CA PRO A 10 33.74 -8.94 9.40
C PRO A 10 32.95 -9.82 8.41
N GLN A 11 33.53 -10.95 8.02
CA GLN A 11 32.77 -12.04 7.40
C GLN A 11 31.78 -12.57 8.44
N VAL A 12 30.53 -12.15 8.31
CA VAL A 12 29.41 -12.74 9.04
C VAL A 12 29.13 -14.11 8.43
N ASN A 13 29.76 -15.15 8.99
CA ASN A 13 29.35 -16.54 8.81
C ASN A 13 28.04 -16.77 9.57
N LEU A 14 26.93 -16.36 8.98
CA LEU A 14 25.61 -16.83 9.38
C LEU A 14 25.46 -18.28 8.88
N GLN A 15 25.87 -19.25 9.70
CA GLN A 15 25.31 -20.59 9.64
C GLN A 15 23.85 -20.49 10.09
N VAL A 16 22.95 -20.23 9.13
CA VAL A 16 21.51 -20.42 9.35
C VAL A 16 21.25 -21.91 9.29
N SER A 17 20.92 -22.49 10.45
CA SER A 17 20.37 -23.83 10.60
C SER A 17 19.12 -23.97 9.72
N GLN A 18 19.16 -24.94 8.80
CA GLN A 18 18.00 -25.37 8.02
C GLN A 18 16.89 -25.89 8.94
N PRO A 19 15.60 -25.63 8.66
CA PRO A 19 14.54 -26.42 9.26
C PRO A 19 14.55 -27.81 8.61
N ARG A 20 14.85 -28.85 9.39
CA ARG A 20 14.56 -30.24 9.01
C ARG A 20 13.03 -30.39 8.93
N CYS A 21 12.49 -30.37 7.71
CA CYS A 21 11.20 -31.00 7.45
C CYS A 21 11.45 -32.51 7.48
N GLY A 22 10.81 -33.21 8.41
CA GLY A 22 10.94 -34.65 8.56
C GLY A 22 10.12 -35.37 7.49
N GLU A 23 10.78 -35.85 6.44
CA GLU A 23 10.24 -36.92 5.61
C GLU A 23 10.78 -38.26 6.11
N ARG A 24 9.85 -39.17 6.42
CA ARG A 24 10.12 -40.56 6.76
C ARG A 24 10.68 -41.25 5.52
N SER A 25 11.87 -41.82 5.64
CA SER A 25 12.50 -42.64 4.60
C SER A 25 11.84 -44.02 4.52
N GLY A 26 10.95 -44.20 3.55
CA GLY A 26 10.65 -45.51 2.97
C GLY A 26 11.55 -45.73 1.75
N ALA A 27 12.25 -46.85 1.71
CA ALA A 27 13.27 -47.14 0.70
C ALA A 27 12.67 -47.44 -0.68
N VAL A 28 12.81 -46.53 -1.66
CA VAL A 28 12.76 -46.85 -3.10
C VAL A 28 13.60 -45.83 -3.89
N GLY A 29 14.57 -46.31 -4.68
CA GLY A 29 15.19 -45.59 -5.81
C GLY A 29 16.20 -44.49 -5.48
N ARG A 30 17.48 -44.69 -5.85
CA ARG A 30 18.45 -43.59 -5.96
C ARG A 30 18.03 -42.66 -7.11
N PHE A 31 17.18 -41.67 -6.83
CA PHE A 31 17.15 -40.46 -7.64
C PHE A 31 18.37 -39.62 -7.26
N CYS A 32 19.25 -39.36 -8.24
CA CYS A 32 20.37 -38.44 -8.05
C CYS A 32 19.82 -37.12 -7.51
N SER A 33 20.40 -36.61 -6.43
CA SER A 33 20.09 -35.27 -5.92
C SER A 33 20.34 -34.26 -7.04
N SER A 34 19.29 -33.60 -7.53
CA SER A 34 19.41 -32.60 -8.57
C SER A 34 20.22 -31.40 -8.05
N ARG A 35 21.16 -30.89 -8.86
CA ARG A 35 21.85 -29.65 -8.58
C ARG A 35 20.87 -28.50 -8.79
N VAL A 36 21.08 -27.41 -8.05
CA VAL A 36 20.17 -26.25 -7.96
C VAL A 36 19.78 -25.66 -9.32
N TYR A 37 20.63 -25.75 -10.34
CA TYR A 37 20.33 -25.25 -11.69
C TYR A 37 20.41 -26.33 -12.77
N ASP A 38 20.10 -27.59 -12.47
CA ASP A 38 20.15 -28.67 -13.48
C ASP A 38 19.30 -28.34 -14.71
N TYR A 39 18.20 -27.60 -14.56
CA TYR A 39 17.39 -27.07 -15.67
C TYR A 39 18.13 -26.11 -16.64
N LEU A 40 19.29 -25.57 -16.24
CA LEU A 40 20.15 -24.75 -17.09
C LEU A 40 21.35 -25.50 -17.65
N TYR A 41 21.76 -26.59 -17.00
CA TYR A 41 23.01 -27.30 -17.28
C TYR A 41 22.80 -28.59 -18.09
N ASP A 42 21.69 -29.28 -17.84
CA ASP A 42 21.46 -30.62 -18.35
C ASP A 42 20.47 -30.57 -19.52
N PRO A 43 20.92 -30.87 -20.76
CA PRO A 43 20.02 -30.95 -21.92
C PRO A 43 19.01 -32.10 -21.81
N LEU A 44 19.19 -33.04 -20.87
CA LEU A 44 18.26 -34.12 -20.56
C LEU A 44 17.31 -33.78 -19.42
N PHE A 45 17.35 -32.56 -18.89
CA PHE A 45 16.43 -32.12 -17.85
C PHE A 45 15.01 -31.96 -18.41
N ILE A 46 14.17 -32.95 -18.16
CA ILE A 46 12.78 -32.97 -18.61
C ILE A 46 11.87 -32.78 -17.40
N VAL A 47 10.90 -31.88 -17.57
CA VAL A 47 9.88 -31.58 -16.56
C VAL A 47 8.51 -31.79 -17.19
N SER A 48 7.53 -32.26 -16.41
CA SER A 48 6.23 -32.62 -16.96
C SER A 48 5.40 -31.41 -17.42
N SER A 49 5.70 -30.21 -16.89
CA SER A 49 5.02 -28.97 -17.29
C SER A 49 5.91 -27.73 -17.20
N GLU A 50 5.53 -26.68 -17.95
CA GLU A 50 6.15 -25.34 -17.86
C GLU A 50 6.02 -24.74 -16.44
N LYS A 51 4.95 -25.08 -15.72
CA LYS A 51 4.73 -24.67 -14.33
C LYS A 51 5.78 -25.26 -13.40
N GLU A 52 6.12 -26.53 -13.57
CA GLU A 52 7.15 -27.18 -12.77
C GLU A 52 8.55 -26.70 -13.17
N HIS A 53 8.80 -26.39 -14.45
CA HIS A 53 10.06 -25.78 -14.89
C HIS A 53 10.25 -24.37 -14.30
N THR A 54 9.18 -23.56 -14.29
CA THR A 54 9.19 -22.25 -13.63
C THR A 54 9.31 -22.39 -12.11
N GLN A 55 8.71 -23.41 -11.50
CA GLN A 55 8.87 -23.72 -10.07
C GLN A 55 10.30 -24.10 -9.71
N ALA A 56 10.98 -24.92 -10.53
CA ALA A 56 12.40 -25.25 -10.34
C ALA A 56 13.28 -24.01 -10.42
N ASN A 57 13.00 -23.10 -11.36
CA ASN A 57 13.67 -21.80 -11.46
C ASN A 57 13.42 -20.93 -10.22
N ILE A 58 12.18 -20.87 -9.72
CA ILE A 58 11.83 -20.13 -8.51
C ILE A 58 12.55 -20.71 -7.29
N GLN A 59 12.54 -22.03 -7.10
CA GLN A 59 13.26 -22.69 -6.01
C GLN A 59 14.77 -22.38 -6.06
N ALA A 60 15.37 -22.40 -7.25
CA ALA A 60 16.78 -22.06 -7.43
C ALA A 60 17.09 -20.59 -7.07
N THR A 61 16.20 -19.66 -7.45
CA THR A 61 16.33 -18.25 -7.08
C THR A 61 16.16 -18.00 -5.58
N VAL A 62 15.20 -18.66 -4.93
CA VAL A 62 14.94 -18.50 -3.49
C VAL A 62 16.07 -19.04 -2.63
N LEU A 63 16.70 -20.15 -3.04
CA LEU A 63 17.71 -20.84 -2.23
C LEU A 63 19.08 -20.13 -2.15
N ARG A 64 19.49 -19.35 -3.17
CA ARG A 64 20.85 -18.78 -3.22
C ARG A 64 20.97 -17.31 -3.56
N SER A 65 19.92 -16.65 -4.03
CA SER A 65 20.13 -15.35 -4.66
C SER A 65 20.52 -14.22 -3.70
N ARG A 66 21.68 -13.62 -3.97
CA ARG A 66 22.06 -12.31 -3.44
C ARG A 66 22.11 -11.31 -4.59
N LEU A 67 21.02 -10.59 -4.83
CA LEU A 67 21.02 -9.49 -5.81
C LEU A 67 21.96 -8.38 -5.36
N ARG A 68 22.86 -7.95 -6.24
CA ARG A 68 23.73 -6.77 -6.04
C ARG A 68 23.27 -5.63 -6.95
N LYS A 69 23.15 -4.44 -6.38
CA LYS A 69 22.92 -3.20 -7.13
C LYS A 69 24.26 -2.70 -7.69
N ILE A 70 24.38 -2.65 -9.01
CA ILE A 70 25.53 -2.06 -9.70
C ILE A 70 25.08 -0.73 -10.32
N PRO A 71 25.62 0.42 -9.90
CA PRO A 71 25.20 1.70 -10.44
C PRO A 71 25.58 1.82 -11.93
N ARG A 72 24.66 2.34 -12.75
CA ARG A 72 24.95 2.70 -14.14
C ARG A 72 25.50 4.12 -14.13
N PHE A 73 26.81 4.25 -14.25
CA PHE A 73 27.51 5.54 -14.08
C PHE A 73 26.95 6.68 -14.95
N ARG A 74 26.51 6.38 -16.19
CA ARG A 74 25.92 7.39 -17.10
C ARG A 74 24.57 7.93 -16.64
N THR A 75 23.79 7.11 -15.94
CA THR A 75 22.42 7.41 -15.50
C THR A 75 22.28 7.39 -13.98
N MET A 76 23.39 7.47 -13.23
CA MET A 76 23.39 7.25 -11.77
C MET A 76 22.45 8.22 -11.03
N PHE A 77 22.17 9.38 -11.60
CA PHE A 77 21.34 10.43 -11.02
C PHE A 77 19.92 10.53 -11.62
N SER A 78 19.54 9.76 -12.64
CA SER A 78 18.22 9.88 -13.28
C SER A 78 17.11 9.23 -12.46
N ASN A 79 15.97 9.89 -12.29
CA ASN A 79 14.79 9.32 -11.59
C ASN A 79 13.78 8.65 -12.55
N LEU A 80 14.07 8.63 -13.85
CA LEU A 80 13.14 8.18 -14.88
C LEU A 80 13.18 6.65 -15.03
N ASN A 81 12.01 6.01 -15.17
CA ASN A 81 11.91 4.55 -15.33
C ASN A 81 12.63 4.03 -16.59
N HIS A 82 12.65 4.83 -17.66
CA HIS A 82 13.34 4.48 -18.91
C HIS A 82 14.88 4.64 -18.81
N TYR A 83 15.38 5.34 -17.79
CA TYR A 83 16.81 5.53 -17.52
C TYR A 83 17.13 5.15 -16.07
N PRO A 84 17.31 3.86 -15.76
CA PRO A 84 17.54 3.41 -14.38
C PRO A 84 18.92 3.81 -13.86
N ARG A 85 19.00 4.20 -12.57
CA ARG A 85 20.24 4.58 -11.87
C ARG A 85 21.20 3.43 -11.66
N TYR A 86 20.68 2.23 -11.57
CA TYR A 86 21.42 1.02 -11.29
C TYR A 86 20.79 -0.16 -12.03
N SER A 87 21.62 -1.12 -12.38
CA SER A 87 21.22 -2.44 -12.86
C SER A 87 21.42 -3.45 -11.73
N LEU A 88 20.50 -4.40 -11.61
CA LEU A 88 20.58 -5.48 -10.63
C LEU A 88 21.33 -6.64 -11.27
N TYR A 89 22.31 -7.21 -10.56
CA TYR A 89 23.06 -8.38 -11.01
C TYR A 89 22.99 -9.48 -9.96
N TRP A 90 22.92 -10.73 -10.42
CA TRP A 90 23.14 -11.88 -9.56
C TRP A 90 24.59 -11.89 -9.06
N SER A 91 24.78 -12.29 -7.80
CA SER A 91 26.11 -12.31 -7.17
C SER A 91 27.06 -13.24 -7.95
N LYS A 92 28.34 -12.88 -8.03
CA LYS A 92 29.35 -13.72 -8.70
C LYS A 92 29.54 -15.08 -8.02
N SER A 93 29.09 -15.23 -6.77
CA SER A 93 29.07 -16.46 -6.00
C SER A 93 28.11 -17.53 -6.53
N ASP A 94 27.16 -17.15 -7.40
CA ASP A 94 26.18 -18.08 -7.93
C ASP A 94 26.80 -18.89 -9.10
N PRO A 95 26.72 -20.24 -9.06
CA PRO A 95 27.20 -21.09 -10.14
C PRO A 95 26.16 -21.03 -11.25
N VAL A 96 26.24 -20.01 -12.11
CA VAL A 96 25.47 -19.88 -13.36
C VAL A 96 26.47 -19.78 -14.53
N PRO A 97 26.26 -20.49 -15.65
CA PRO A 97 27.15 -20.43 -16.82
C PRO A 97 27.41 -19.01 -17.31
N PRO A 98 28.59 -18.73 -17.89
CA PRO A 98 28.96 -17.39 -18.35
C PRO A 98 28.11 -16.90 -19.53
N PHE A 99 27.50 -17.80 -20.32
CA PHE A 99 26.64 -17.44 -21.45
C PHE A 99 25.24 -16.98 -21.02
N ILE A 100 24.82 -17.30 -19.79
CA ILE A 100 23.55 -16.83 -19.24
C ILE A 100 23.77 -15.46 -18.61
N SER A 101 22.95 -14.49 -19.03
CA SER A 101 23.06 -13.12 -18.53
C SER A 101 22.82 -13.08 -17.02
N ARG A 102 23.81 -12.52 -16.29
CA ARG A 102 23.72 -12.33 -14.84
C ARG A 102 22.98 -11.06 -14.45
N GLU A 103 22.59 -10.24 -15.43
CA GLU A 103 21.77 -9.05 -15.22
C GLU A 103 20.34 -9.49 -14.91
N TRP A 104 19.84 -9.15 -13.73
CA TRP A 104 18.45 -9.32 -13.38
C TRP A 104 17.66 -8.19 -14.04
N LYS A 105 17.02 -8.53 -15.16
CA LYS A 105 16.03 -7.69 -15.84
C LYS A 105 14.66 -8.05 -15.31
N GLY A 106 13.89 -7.03 -14.90
CA GLY A 106 12.55 -7.23 -14.34
C GLY A 106 11.61 -7.96 -15.32
N HIS A 107 10.49 -8.51 -14.83
CA HIS A 107 9.54 -9.24 -15.67
C HIS A 107 9.01 -8.41 -16.85
N GLU A 108 8.86 -7.10 -16.67
CA GLU A 108 8.40 -6.19 -17.71
C GLU A 108 9.47 -5.95 -18.80
N GLU A 109 10.74 -5.81 -18.41
CA GLU A 109 11.84 -5.68 -19.37
C GLU A 109 12.06 -6.97 -20.16
N LYS A 110 11.95 -8.15 -19.52
CA LYS A 110 12.00 -9.44 -20.22
C LYS A 110 10.88 -9.58 -21.24
N ARG A 111 9.67 -9.14 -20.90
CA ARG A 111 8.53 -9.14 -21.82
C ARG A 111 8.79 -8.22 -23.01
N ARG A 112 9.33 -7.02 -22.78
CA ARG A 112 9.71 -6.09 -23.86
C ARG A 112 10.83 -6.63 -24.74
N GLU A 113 11.83 -7.29 -24.18
CA GLU A 113 12.91 -7.92 -24.96
C GLU A 113 12.41 -9.10 -25.80
N ALA A 114 11.51 -9.94 -25.25
CA ALA A 114 10.86 -11.00 -26.03
C ALA A 114 10.04 -10.42 -27.19
N LEU A 115 9.29 -9.33 -26.97
CA LEU A 115 8.56 -8.63 -28.03
C LEU A 115 9.51 -7.99 -29.07
N ARG A 116 10.67 -7.49 -28.67
CA ARG A 116 11.70 -6.99 -29.60
C ARG A 116 12.36 -8.12 -30.40
N GLN A 117 12.56 -9.28 -29.78
CA GLN A 117 13.07 -10.47 -30.46
C GLN A 117 12.03 -11.01 -31.47
N LEU A 118 10.75 -11.04 -31.09
CA LEU A 118 9.66 -11.39 -32.00
C LEU A 118 9.54 -10.38 -33.15
N ALA A 119 9.65 -9.07 -32.88
CA ALA A 119 9.67 -8.04 -33.91
C ALA A 119 10.90 -8.14 -34.85
N ALA A 120 12.02 -8.67 -34.37
CA ALA A 120 13.22 -8.90 -35.17
C ALA A 120 13.13 -10.17 -36.02
N MET A 121 12.34 -11.17 -35.59
CA MET A 121 12.13 -12.42 -36.32
C MET A 121 10.98 -12.31 -37.32
N ASP A 122 9.90 -11.62 -36.96
CA ASP A 122 8.70 -11.45 -37.78
C ASP A 122 8.53 -9.99 -38.22
N THR A 123 8.80 -9.71 -39.51
CA THR A 123 8.66 -8.36 -40.09
C THR A 123 7.22 -7.84 -40.15
N SER A 124 6.22 -8.72 -40.00
CA SER A 124 4.79 -8.37 -39.94
C SER A 124 4.34 -7.90 -38.56
N PHE A 125 5.14 -8.12 -37.51
CA PHE A 125 4.77 -7.74 -36.15
C PHE A 125 5.03 -6.25 -35.91
N GLN A 126 3.95 -5.46 -35.84
CA GLN A 126 4.06 -4.04 -35.45
C GLN A 126 4.26 -3.93 -33.94
N MET A 127 5.41 -3.39 -33.54
CA MET A 127 5.71 -3.15 -32.14
C MET A 127 4.66 -2.19 -31.53
N PRO A 128 4.02 -2.53 -30.41
CA PRO A 128 3.10 -1.61 -29.73
C PRO A 128 3.81 -0.29 -29.42
N LYS A 129 3.22 0.84 -29.85
CA LYS A 129 3.78 2.17 -29.58
C LYS A 129 3.82 2.40 -28.07
N GLU A 130 4.98 2.79 -27.54
CA GLU A 130 5.14 3.18 -26.13
C GLU A 130 4.42 4.52 -25.90
N ALA A 131 3.11 4.46 -25.65
CA ALA A 131 2.37 5.63 -25.18
C ALA A 131 2.74 5.87 -23.71
N CYS A 132 3.35 7.02 -23.43
CA CYS A 132 3.50 7.49 -22.06
C CYS A 132 2.11 7.87 -21.55
N GLU A 133 1.43 6.96 -20.87
CA GLU A 133 0.09 7.19 -20.36
C GLU A 133 0.09 8.31 -19.30
N ASP A 134 -0.96 9.13 -19.30
CA ASP A 134 -1.08 10.33 -18.45
C ASP A 134 -0.84 10.01 -16.95
N PRO A 135 -0.01 10.81 -16.25
CA PRO A 135 0.38 10.60 -14.85
C PRO A 135 -0.69 11.07 -13.84
N ASP A 136 -1.97 10.96 -14.17
CA ASP A 136 -3.04 11.32 -13.26
C ASP A 136 -3.21 10.24 -12.18
N VAL A 137 -2.45 10.39 -11.10
CA VAL A 137 -2.47 9.55 -9.89
C VAL A 137 -3.86 9.52 -9.25
N THR A 138 -4.62 10.60 -9.42
CA THR A 138 -5.99 10.77 -8.91
C THR A 138 -6.97 10.88 -10.08
N GLY A 139 -7.58 9.77 -10.50
CA GLY A 139 -8.52 9.77 -11.61
C GLY A 139 -8.69 8.40 -12.25
N LYS A 140 -8.87 8.36 -13.57
CA LYS A 140 -9.00 7.11 -14.36
C LYS A 140 -7.82 6.15 -14.15
N ASN A 141 -6.61 6.67 -13.92
CA ASN A 141 -5.39 5.86 -13.77
C ASN A 141 -5.08 5.50 -12.31
N ARG A 142 -5.95 5.83 -11.34
CA ARG A 142 -5.74 5.57 -9.91
C ARG A 142 -5.46 4.09 -9.59
N TYR A 143 -6.06 3.15 -10.33
CA TYR A 143 -5.84 1.73 -10.09
C TYR A 143 -4.42 1.24 -10.45
N LYS A 144 -3.66 2.00 -11.26
CA LYS A 144 -2.30 1.66 -11.68
C LYS A 144 -1.24 2.07 -10.64
N TYR A 145 -1.52 3.11 -9.84
CA TYR A 145 -0.57 3.68 -8.87
C TYR A 145 -0.83 3.24 -7.44
N PHE A 146 -1.96 2.56 -7.20
CA PHE A 146 -2.32 2.01 -5.90
C PHE A 146 -2.48 0.50 -6.06
N ASP A 147 -1.41 -0.24 -5.78
CA ASP A 147 -1.52 -1.68 -5.60
C ASP A 147 -2.38 -1.95 -4.36
N ARG A 148 -3.54 -2.59 -4.55
CA ARG A 148 -4.16 -3.30 -3.44
C ARG A 148 -3.15 -4.35 -3.00
N PRO A 149 -2.86 -4.49 -1.70
CA PRO A 149 -2.02 -5.60 -1.24
C PRO A 149 -2.64 -6.88 -1.81
N PHE A 150 -1.84 -7.62 -2.59
CA PHE A 150 -2.22 -8.94 -3.05
C PHE A 150 -2.41 -9.75 -1.77
N LEU A 151 -3.66 -9.92 -1.35
CA LEU A 151 -4.03 -10.75 -0.23
C LEU A 151 -4.04 -12.18 -0.79
N PRO A 152 -3.05 -13.04 -0.51
CA PRO A 152 -3.00 -14.40 -1.05
C PRO A 152 -4.19 -15.28 -0.61
N PHE A 153 -5.08 -14.76 0.23
CA PHE A 153 -6.27 -15.44 0.75
C PHE A 153 -7.59 -14.80 0.35
N LEU A 154 -7.59 -13.71 -0.44
CA LEU A 154 -8.81 -13.30 -1.14
C LEU A 154 -8.87 -14.06 -2.47
N GLN A 155 -9.04 -15.38 -2.36
CA GLN A 155 -9.76 -16.10 -3.38
C GLN A 155 -11.05 -15.30 -3.57
N HIS A 156 -11.28 -14.74 -4.77
CA HIS A 156 -12.63 -14.38 -5.14
C HIS A 156 -13.46 -15.61 -4.75
N MET A 157 -14.34 -15.45 -3.77
CA MET A 157 -15.42 -16.42 -3.56
C MET A 157 -16.00 -16.58 -4.96
N SER A 158 -15.78 -17.74 -5.57
CA SER A 158 -16.37 -18.05 -6.85
C SER A 158 -17.83 -17.70 -6.70
N SER A 159 -18.34 -16.79 -7.54
CA SER A 159 -19.77 -16.55 -7.68
C SER A 159 -20.45 -17.90 -7.54
N ASN A 160 -21.31 -18.04 -6.52
CA ASN A 160 -21.96 -19.29 -6.16
C ASN A 160 -22.15 -20.11 -7.44
N VAL A 161 -21.28 -21.10 -7.64
CA VAL A 161 -21.58 -22.17 -8.56
C VAL A 161 -22.76 -22.78 -7.86
N VAL A 162 -23.95 -22.39 -8.31
CA VAL A 162 -25.14 -23.20 -8.15
C VAL A 162 -24.64 -24.56 -8.59
N PHE A 163 -24.37 -25.43 -7.61
CA PHE A 163 -24.17 -26.82 -7.88
C PHE A 163 -25.43 -27.17 -8.65
N ALA A 164 -25.29 -27.39 -9.97
CA ALA A 164 -26.27 -28.16 -10.69
C ALA A 164 -26.38 -29.43 -9.84
N THR A 165 -27.54 -29.60 -9.20
CA THR A 165 -27.92 -30.86 -8.60
C THR A 165 -27.53 -31.92 -9.60
N ALA A 166 -26.59 -32.80 -9.22
CA ALA A 166 -26.28 -33.96 -10.03
C ALA A 166 -27.63 -34.56 -10.39
N THR A 167 -27.96 -34.53 -11.68
CA THR A 167 -29.06 -35.29 -12.23
C THR A 167 -28.72 -36.73 -11.90
N THR A 168 -29.26 -37.22 -10.78
CA THR A 168 -29.48 -38.63 -10.57
C THR A 168 -30.22 -39.10 -11.82
N GLU A 169 -29.51 -39.78 -12.70
CA GLU A 169 -30.17 -40.54 -13.74
C GLU A 169 -31.17 -41.45 -13.04
N PRO A 170 -32.47 -41.38 -13.39
CA PRO A 170 -33.43 -42.32 -12.86
C PRO A 170 -32.99 -43.70 -13.33
N TYR A 171 -32.46 -44.50 -12.40
CA TYR A 171 -32.31 -45.92 -12.60
C TYR A 171 -33.70 -46.49 -12.86
N VAL A 172 -33.98 -46.77 -14.12
CA VAL A 172 -35.21 -47.40 -14.57
C VAL A 172 -35.19 -48.82 -14.01
N PHE A 173 -36.06 -49.09 -13.04
CA PHE A 173 -36.37 -50.47 -12.68
C PHE A 173 -36.90 -51.20 -13.92
N PRO A 174 -36.33 -52.35 -14.32
CA PRO A 174 -36.94 -53.19 -15.33
C PRO A 174 -38.33 -53.59 -14.83
N SER A 175 -39.33 -53.50 -15.71
CA SER A 175 -40.67 -53.98 -15.43
C SER A 175 -40.62 -55.47 -15.05
N ALA A 176 -41.39 -55.83 -14.02
CA ALA A 176 -41.45 -57.18 -13.50
C ALA A 176 -41.91 -58.17 -14.59
N SER A 177 -40.98 -58.94 -15.14
CA SER A 177 -41.33 -60.16 -15.87
C SER A 177 -41.46 -61.30 -14.86
N SER A 178 -42.67 -61.82 -14.70
CA SER A 178 -42.93 -63.00 -13.87
C SER A 178 -42.31 -64.23 -14.53
N LYS A 179 -41.08 -64.59 -14.16
CA LYS A 179 -40.52 -65.92 -14.38
C LYS A 179 -39.40 -66.12 -13.37
N TYR A 180 -39.57 -67.16 -12.54
CA TYR A 180 -38.60 -67.63 -11.57
C TYR A 180 -37.18 -67.69 -12.17
N LEU A 181 -36.20 -67.08 -11.50
CA LEU A 181 -34.79 -67.25 -11.84
C LEU A 181 -34.30 -68.59 -11.25
N PRO A 182 -33.57 -69.42 -12.03
CA PRO A 182 -32.98 -70.65 -11.51
C PRO A 182 -31.85 -70.33 -10.52
N THR A 183 -31.82 -71.03 -9.39
CA THR A 183 -30.68 -70.99 -8.45
C THR A 183 -29.40 -71.36 -9.19
N PRO A 184 -28.35 -70.51 -9.20
CA PRO A 184 -27.10 -70.85 -9.85
C PRO A 184 -26.43 -72.02 -9.11
N SER A 185 -26.07 -73.07 -9.85
CA SER A 185 -25.45 -74.30 -9.32
C SER A 185 -23.95 -74.16 -8.99
N LYS A 186 -23.41 -72.93 -9.00
CA LYS A 186 -21.99 -72.65 -8.79
C LYS A 186 -21.83 -71.58 -7.72
N TYR A 187 -21.11 -71.91 -6.66
CA TYR A 187 -20.65 -70.99 -5.63
C TYR A 187 -19.21 -70.59 -5.93
N SER A 188 -18.89 -69.29 -5.92
CA SER A 188 -17.51 -68.83 -5.93
C SER A 188 -16.94 -68.96 -4.51
N VAL A 189 -15.92 -69.81 -4.34
CA VAL A 189 -15.16 -69.91 -3.09
C VAL A 189 -13.82 -69.21 -3.31
N SER A 190 -13.65 -68.04 -2.71
CA SER A 190 -12.33 -67.40 -2.58
C SER A 190 -11.71 -67.81 -1.25
N THR A 191 -10.50 -68.37 -1.29
CA THR A 191 -9.70 -68.67 -0.09
C THR A 191 -8.85 -67.45 0.25
N GLN A 192 -8.88 -67.04 1.51
CA GLN A 192 -8.01 -66.01 2.05
C GLN A 192 -6.58 -66.56 2.08
N THR A 193 -5.62 -65.83 1.51
CA THR A 193 -4.21 -66.20 1.55
C THR A 193 -3.69 -66.17 2.99
N ASP A 194 -2.85 -67.15 3.37
CA ASP A 194 -2.21 -67.24 4.70
C ASP A 194 -1.26 -66.07 5.04
N TYR A 195 -1.02 -65.16 4.08
CA TYR A 195 -0.19 -63.97 4.26
C TYR A 195 -1.02 -62.81 4.82
N ARG A 196 -0.68 -62.40 6.05
CA ARG A 196 -1.32 -61.32 6.78
C ARG A 196 -0.71 -59.97 6.37
N ASP A 197 -1.22 -59.38 5.29
CA ASP A 197 -0.97 -57.97 4.99
C ASP A 197 -1.77 -57.12 5.99
N ALA A 198 -1.10 -56.55 6.99
CA ALA A 198 -1.73 -55.79 8.07
C ALA A 198 -2.46 -54.53 7.60
N ASP A 199 -2.18 -54.07 6.38
CA ASP A 199 -2.63 -52.78 5.83
C ASP A 199 -3.79 -52.92 4.82
N VAL A 200 -4.25 -54.14 4.51
CA VAL A 200 -5.41 -54.37 3.63
C VAL A 200 -6.58 -54.91 4.45
N GLN A 201 -7.21 -54.05 5.26
CA GLN A 201 -8.50 -54.37 5.87
C GLN A 201 -9.59 -54.31 4.80
N THR A 202 -9.95 -55.47 4.25
CA THR A 202 -11.21 -55.63 3.49
C THR A 202 -12.39 -55.70 4.45
N ASP A 203 -13.53 -55.12 4.06
CA ASP A 203 -14.78 -55.29 4.80
C ASP A 203 -15.10 -56.79 4.98
N PRO A 204 -15.59 -57.21 6.15
CA PRO A 204 -15.95 -58.61 6.39
C PRO A 204 -17.02 -59.05 5.37
N TYR A 205 -16.81 -60.23 4.77
CA TYR A 205 -17.69 -60.79 3.73
C TYR A 205 -19.14 -60.91 4.21
N SER A 206 -20.07 -60.31 3.45
CA SER A 206 -21.52 -60.43 3.65
C SER A 206 -22.13 -61.38 2.60
N PRO A 207 -22.83 -62.45 3.01
CA PRO A 207 -23.44 -63.39 2.07
C PRO A 207 -24.68 -62.79 1.38
N GLU A 208 -24.97 -63.27 0.17
CA GLU A 208 -26.18 -62.93 -0.57
C GLU A 208 -27.44 -63.43 0.18
N TYR A 209 -28.49 -62.61 0.25
CA TYR A 209 -29.74 -62.91 0.94
C TYR A 209 -30.95 -62.81 0.01
N VAL A 210 -31.99 -63.60 0.28
CA VAL A 210 -33.27 -63.58 -0.47
C VAL A 210 -34.37 -63.04 0.44
N VAL A 211 -35.08 -61.99 0.01
CA VAL A 211 -36.17 -61.36 0.77
C VAL A 211 -37.52 -61.86 0.27
N TYR A 212 -38.37 -62.35 1.17
CA TYR A 212 -39.78 -62.67 0.87
C TYR A 212 -40.58 -61.37 0.73
N GLN A 213 -41.44 -61.29 -0.30
CA GLN A 213 -42.02 -60.05 -0.84
C GLN A 213 -42.85 -59.19 0.13
N ASP A 214 -43.23 -59.72 1.29
CA ASP A 214 -44.18 -59.06 2.19
C ASP A 214 -43.53 -58.35 3.40
N THR A 215 -42.24 -58.57 3.70
CA THR A 215 -41.55 -57.89 4.82
C THR A 215 -40.06 -57.68 4.57
N ILE A 216 -39.61 -56.42 4.64
CA ILE A 216 -38.18 -56.06 4.59
C ILE A 216 -37.63 -56.06 6.03
N PRO A 217 -36.69 -56.95 6.40
CA PRO A 217 -36.12 -56.98 7.74
C PRO A 217 -35.29 -55.73 8.06
N GLU A 218 -35.37 -55.24 9.31
CA GLU A 218 -34.72 -54.00 9.76
C GLU A 218 -33.20 -53.98 9.52
N LEU A 219 -32.56 -55.15 9.60
CA LEU A 219 -31.12 -55.31 9.40
C LEU A 219 -30.68 -54.88 7.99
N LEU A 220 -31.51 -55.09 6.96
CA LEU A 220 -31.19 -54.69 5.59
C LEU A 220 -31.25 -53.17 5.39
N THR A 221 -32.09 -52.48 6.16
CA THR A 221 -32.11 -51.00 6.14
C THR A 221 -30.90 -50.38 6.84
N LEU A 222 -30.16 -51.16 7.63
CA LEU A 222 -28.93 -50.73 8.33
C LEU A 222 -27.65 -51.19 7.61
N ALA A 223 -27.76 -51.79 6.43
CA ALA A 223 -26.63 -52.29 5.66
C ALA A 223 -25.62 -51.20 5.24
N THR A 224 -25.99 -49.92 5.35
CA THR A 224 -25.12 -48.76 5.12
C THR A 224 -24.16 -48.49 6.28
N LEU A 225 -24.43 -49.04 7.47
CA LEU A 225 -23.55 -48.94 8.63
C LEU A 225 -22.50 -50.07 8.55
N CYS A 226 -21.26 -49.69 8.24
CA CYS A 226 -20.12 -50.59 8.16
C CYS A 226 -19.03 -50.18 9.16
N TRP A 227 -18.02 -51.02 9.37
CA TRP A 227 -16.88 -50.68 10.22
C TRP A 227 -16.17 -49.41 9.71
N GLY A 228 -15.98 -48.42 10.57
CA GLY A 228 -15.46 -47.10 10.17
C GLY A 228 -16.46 -46.18 9.44
N ARG A 229 -17.65 -46.68 9.10
CA ARG A 229 -18.82 -45.92 8.61
C ARG A 229 -20.01 -46.13 9.56
N GLY A 230 -19.88 -45.63 10.78
CA GLY A 230 -20.94 -45.64 11.79
C GLY A 230 -20.95 -46.83 12.76
N LEU A 231 -20.01 -47.76 12.62
CA LEU A 231 -19.70 -48.79 13.62
C LEU A 231 -18.25 -48.65 14.11
N PRO A 232 -17.98 -48.73 15.44
CA PRO A 232 -18.94 -48.98 16.53
C PRO A 232 -19.93 -47.82 16.71
N ALA A 233 -21.20 -48.17 16.96
CA ALA A 233 -22.28 -47.19 17.00
C ALA A 233 -22.09 -46.22 18.16
N GLY A 234 -22.01 -44.93 17.84
CA GLY A 234 -22.11 -43.82 18.76
C GLY A 234 -23.56 -43.34 18.93
N GLN A 235 -23.73 -42.25 19.67
CA GLN A 235 -25.05 -41.72 20.01
C GLN A 235 -25.86 -41.31 18.77
N ALA A 236 -25.20 -40.72 17.76
CA ALA A 236 -25.87 -40.28 16.54
C ALA A 236 -26.41 -41.45 15.70
N GLU A 237 -25.66 -42.56 15.59
CA GLU A 237 -26.15 -43.74 14.87
C GLU A 237 -27.30 -44.42 15.63
N VAL A 238 -27.24 -44.48 16.96
CA VAL A 238 -28.33 -45.01 17.80
C VAL A 238 -29.60 -44.17 17.64
N GLU A 239 -29.50 -42.85 17.73
CA GLU A 239 -30.65 -41.94 17.54
C GLU A 239 -31.25 -42.05 16.12
N MET A 240 -30.42 -42.27 15.10
CA MET A 240 -30.86 -42.49 13.73
C MET A 240 -31.65 -43.80 13.59
N ILE A 241 -31.18 -44.89 14.22
CA ILE A 241 -31.86 -46.19 14.24
C ILE A 241 -33.19 -46.10 14.98
N GLU A 242 -33.24 -45.42 16.13
CA GLU A 242 -34.46 -45.21 16.89
C GLU A 242 -35.48 -44.39 16.10
N ARG A 243 -35.06 -43.31 15.44
CA ARG A 243 -35.91 -42.52 14.53
C ARG A 243 -36.45 -43.34 13.36
N ALA A 244 -35.62 -44.22 12.77
CA ALA A 244 -36.07 -45.11 11.70
C ALA A 244 -37.15 -46.09 12.18
N ARG A 245 -37.03 -46.60 13.42
CA ARG A 245 -38.06 -47.45 14.04
C ARG A 245 -39.34 -46.69 14.34
N GLU A 246 -39.24 -45.49 14.91
CA GLU A 246 -40.39 -44.62 15.15
C GLU A 246 -41.14 -44.28 13.86
N LYS A 247 -40.40 -44.00 12.78
CA LYS A 247 -40.96 -43.77 11.45
C LYS A 247 -41.74 -44.98 10.93
N ARG A 248 -41.17 -46.19 11.01
CA ARG A 248 -41.87 -47.42 10.61
C ARG A 248 -43.12 -47.68 11.45
N ALA A 249 -43.02 -47.50 12.77
CA ALA A 249 -44.15 -47.64 13.68
C ALA A 249 -45.28 -46.65 13.32
N TRP A 250 -44.93 -45.42 12.94
CA TRP A 250 -45.88 -44.43 12.48
C TRP A 250 -46.45 -44.75 11.08
N GLU A 251 -45.64 -45.25 10.14
CA GLU A 251 -46.11 -45.68 8.81
C GLU A 251 -47.17 -46.80 8.91
N ALA A 252 -47.01 -47.69 9.89
CA ALA A 252 -48.00 -48.72 10.20
C ALA A 252 -49.34 -48.16 10.73
N THR A 253 -49.34 -46.94 11.30
CA THR A 253 -50.57 -46.25 11.75
C THR A 253 -51.31 -45.52 10.63
N LEU A 254 -50.76 -45.46 9.42
CA LEU A 254 -51.37 -44.75 8.29
C LEU A 254 -52.59 -45.51 7.74
N PRO A 255 -53.66 -44.79 7.31
CA PRO A 255 -54.78 -45.39 6.60
C PRO A 255 -54.34 -46.19 5.36
N PRO A 256 -54.95 -47.35 5.07
CA PRO A 256 -54.61 -48.16 3.89
C PRO A 256 -54.90 -47.40 2.58
N LEU A 257 -54.16 -47.72 1.51
CA LEU A 257 -54.25 -47.04 0.22
C LEU A 257 -55.58 -47.30 -0.53
N SER A 258 -56.32 -48.32 -0.12
CA SER A 258 -57.57 -48.74 -0.78
C SER A 258 -58.76 -47.81 -0.50
N ASP A 259 -58.73 -47.02 0.59
CA ASP A 259 -59.87 -46.21 1.04
C ASP A 259 -59.76 -44.75 0.56
N THR A 260 -60.52 -44.39 -0.48
CA THR A 260 -60.51 -43.05 -1.10
C THR A 260 -60.97 -41.93 -0.16
N SER A 261 -61.81 -42.23 0.83
CA SER A 261 -62.31 -41.26 1.82
C SER A 261 -61.27 -40.82 2.86
N GLN A 262 -60.23 -41.64 3.10
CA GLN A 262 -59.19 -41.35 4.11
C GLN A 262 -57.90 -40.79 3.50
N PHE A 263 -57.86 -40.63 2.17
CA PHE A 263 -56.70 -40.15 1.44
C PHE A 263 -56.18 -38.79 1.94
N GLU A 264 -57.08 -37.82 2.17
CA GLU A 264 -56.69 -36.50 2.67
C GLU A 264 -56.08 -36.56 4.08
N LYS A 265 -56.60 -37.45 4.94
CA LYS A 265 -56.08 -37.66 6.29
C LYS A 265 -54.67 -38.25 6.22
N ARG A 266 -54.44 -39.24 5.35
CA ARG A 266 -53.11 -39.81 5.08
C ARG A 266 -52.14 -38.74 4.56
N ARG A 267 -52.55 -37.93 3.57
CA ARG A 267 -51.73 -36.84 3.02
C ARG A 267 -51.35 -35.81 4.09
N LYS A 268 -52.30 -35.42 4.95
CA LYS A 268 -52.03 -34.49 6.06
C LYS A 268 -51.05 -35.09 7.08
N MET A 269 -51.20 -36.37 7.41
CA MET A 269 -50.28 -37.09 8.30
C MET A 269 -48.87 -37.16 7.68
N MET A 270 -48.73 -37.52 6.40
CA MET A 270 -47.43 -37.54 5.71
C MET A 270 -46.77 -36.17 5.68
N ASN A 271 -47.47 -35.13 5.25
CA ASN A 271 -46.93 -33.77 5.25
C ASN A 271 -46.53 -33.29 6.66
N ALA A 272 -47.25 -33.71 7.70
CA ALA A 272 -46.91 -33.35 9.09
C ALA A 272 -45.64 -34.08 9.56
N MET A 273 -45.47 -35.35 9.20
CA MET A 273 -44.27 -36.11 9.53
C MET A 273 -43.05 -35.59 8.77
N GLU A 274 -43.19 -35.31 7.47
CA GLU A 274 -42.13 -34.70 6.66
C GLU A 274 -41.65 -33.38 7.30
N ARG A 275 -42.57 -32.49 7.71
CA ARG A 275 -42.18 -31.24 8.38
C ARG A 275 -41.40 -31.47 9.68
N LYS A 276 -41.71 -32.52 10.44
CA LYS A 276 -40.96 -32.87 11.65
C LYS A 276 -39.56 -33.37 11.30
N GLU A 277 -39.41 -34.20 10.27
CA GLU A 277 -38.10 -34.63 9.78
C GLU A 277 -37.27 -33.45 9.24
N TRP A 278 -37.89 -32.52 8.52
CA TRP A 278 -37.25 -31.30 8.04
C TRP A 278 -36.81 -30.42 9.21
N ALA A 279 -37.66 -30.22 10.23
CA ALA A 279 -37.30 -29.44 11.41
C ALA A 279 -36.13 -30.07 12.19
N PHE A 280 -36.10 -31.40 12.29
CA PHE A 280 -35.00 -32.10 12.93
C PHE A 280 -33.68 -31.95 12.15
N ARG A 281 -33.70 -32.08 10.82
CA ARG A 281 -32.52 -31.83 9.97
C ARG A 281 -32.04 -30.38 10.09
N GLU A 282 -32.96 -29.42 10.15
CA GLU A 282 -32.62 -28.01 10.33
C GLU A 282 -31.88 -27.78 11.66
N GLN A 283 -32.32 -28.42 12.75
CA GLN A 283 -31.64 -28.36 14.06
C GLN A 283 -30.23 -28.97 14.03
N GLU A 284 -30.02 -30.08 13.31
CA GLU A 284 -28.67 -30.65 13.13
C GLU A 284 -27.77 -29.70 12.34
N ILE A 285 -28.30 -29.08 11.29
CA ILE A 285 -27.58 -28.08 10.49
C ILE A 285 -27.23 -26.87 11.35
N GLU A 286 -28.16 -26.38 12.18
CA GLU A 286 -27.96 -25.26 13.10
C GLU A 286 -26.84 -25.57 14.10
N LYS A 287 -26.86 -26.74 14.77
CA LYS A 287 -25.78 -27.16 15.68
C LYS A 287 -24.41 -27.20 14.99
N LEU A 288 -24.34 -27.72 13.76
CA LEU A 288 -23.10 -27.75 12.98
C LEU A 288 -22.63 -26.33 12.61
N GLN A 289 -23.56 -25.43 12.28
CA GLN A 289 -23.25 -24.04 11.99
C GLN A 289 -22.78 -23.30 13.24
N GLU A 290 -23.38 -23.54 14.41
CA GLU A 290 -22.94 -23.00 15.70
C GLU A 290 -21.51 -23.41 16.03
N ILE A 291 -21.19 -24.71 15.93
CA ILE A 291 -19.81 -25.21 16.15
C ILE A 291 -18.83 -24.56 15.19
N ARG A 292 -19.17 -24.46 13.89
CA ARG A 292 -18.33 -23.77 12.90
C ARG A 292 -18.14 -22.29 13.24
N LEU A 293 -19.18 -21.64 13.73
CA LEU A 293 -19.17 -20.23 14.11
C LEU A 293 -18.32 -19.99 15.36
N GLU A 294 -18.35 -20.89 16.34
CA GLU A 294 -17.47 -20.88 17.51
C GLU A 294 -16.00 -20.99 17.10
N VAL A 295 -15.67 -21.96 16.24
CA VAL A 295 -14.31 -22.10 15.70
C VAL A 295 -13.87 -20.83 14.95
N LEU A 296 -14.76 -20.23 14.14
CA LEU A 296 -14.47 -18.97 13.47
C LEU A 296 -14.23 -17.81 14.43
N LYS A 297 -15.02 -17.70 15.51
CA LYS A 297 -14.81 -16.69 16.56
C LYS A 297 -13.43 -16.85 17.20
N GLU A 298 -13.03 -18.08 17.52
CA GLU A 298 -11.70 -18.33 18.09
C GLU A 298 -10.57 -17.95 17.13
N LEU A 299 -10.71 -18.28 15.84
CA LEU A 299 -9.73 -17.91 14.81
C LEU A 299 -9.63 -16.39 14.65
N LEU A 300 -10.76 -15.68 14.70
CA LEU A 300 -10.78 -14.21 14.67
C LEU A 300 -10.09 -13.61 15.90
N ARG A 301 -10.35 -14.13 17.10
CA ARG A 301 -9.66 -13.68 18.33
C ARG A 301 -8.15 -13.89 18.23
N LYS A 302 -7.71 -15.09 17.81
CA LYS A 302 -6.27 -15.37 17.59
C LYS A 302 -5.66 -14.42 16.57
N ARG A 303 -6.39 -14.08 15.50
CA ARG A 303 -5.94 -13.12 14.49
C ARG A 303 -5.78 -11.72 15.08
N GLU A 304 -6.75 -11.25 15.86
CA GLU A 304 -6.70 -9.95 16.52
C GLU A 304 -5.57 -9.86 17.56
N GLU A 305 -5.38 -10.91 18.36
CA GLU A 305 -4.27 -11.02 19.31
C GLU A 305 -2.92 -10.91 18.60
N ASN A 306 -2.72 -11.66 17.52
CA ASN A 306 -1.49 -11.58 16.71
C ASN A 306 -1.28 -10.17 16.12
N GLN A 307 -2.34 -9.52 15.64
CA GLN A 307 -2.24 -8.13 15.14
C GLN A 307 -1.89 -7.14 16.26
N ASN A 308 -2.49 -7.31 17.43
CA ASN A 308 -2.21 -6.46 18.60
C ASN A 308 -0.76 -6.63 19.08
N GLU A 309 -0.23 -7.86 19.09
CA GLU A 309 1.17 -8.11 19.41
C GLU A 309 2.13 -7.40 18.44
N LEU A 310 1.85 -7.46 17.13
CA LEU A 310 2.65 -6.76 16.13
C LEU A 310 2.57 -5.24 16.33
N ASN A 311 1.37 -4.71 16.55
CA ASN A 311 1.17 -3.28 16.84
C ASN A 311 1.93 -2.84 18.08
N MET A 312 1.88 -3.63 19.16
CA MET A 312 2.63 -3.37 20.40
C MET A 312 4.14 -3.38 20.16
N LYS A 313 4.66 -4.34 19.38
CA LYS A 313 6.09 -4.37 19.01
C LYS A 313 6.49 -3.12 18.22
N HIS A 314 5.67 -2.67 17.28
CA HIS A 314 5.91 -1.44 16.53
C HIS A 314 5.89 -0.20 17.41
N LEU A 315 4.92 -0.09 18.32
CA LEU A 315 4.82 1.00 19.28
C LEU A 315 6.02 1.01 20.23
N ASN A 316 6.42 -0.13 20.76
CA ASN A 316 7.58 -0.25 21.64
C ASN A 316 8.88 0.12 20.94
N ALA A 317 9.07 -0.29 19.68
CA ALA A 317 10.23 0.09 18.88
C ALA A 317 10.27 1.60 18.63
N LYS A 318 9.12 2.21 18.33
CA LYS A 318 9.02 3.67 18.16
C LYS A 318 9.29 4.40 19.47
N TRP A 319 8.72 3.92 20.57
CA TRP A 319 8.93 4.47 21.90
C TRP A 319 10.40 4.42 22.32
N SER A 320 11.08 3.29 22.08
CA SER A 320 12.50 3.11 22.41
C SER A 320 13.37 4.11 21.64
N LYS A 321 13.12 4.31 20.34
CA LYS A 321 13.84 5.31 19.53
C LYS A 321 13.64 6.73 20.07
N LEU A 322 12.40 7.10 20.36
CA LEU A 322 12.08 8.43 20.92
C LEU A 322 12.72 8.62 22.30
N GLN A 323 12.80 7.55 23.09
CA GLN A 323 13.44 7.55 24.39
C GLN A 323 14.97 7.75 24.27
N GLU A 324 15.63 7.05 23.34
CA GLU A 324 17.06 7.25 23.04
C GLU A 324 17.35 8.69 22.58
N GLU A 325 16.52 9.24 21.68
CA GLU A 325 16.65 10.63 21.22
C GLU A 325 16.47 11.64 22.37
N LYS A 326 15.53 11.37 23.28
CA LYS A 326 15.32 12.18 24.48
C LYS A 326 16.53 12.10 25.41
N GLU A 327 17.04 10.91 25.67
CA GLU A 327 18.22 10.69 26.53
C GLU A 327 19.47 11.37 25.95
N ALA A 328 19.68 11.31 24.64
CA ALA A 328 20.75 12.02 23.97
C ALA A 328 20.64 13.55 24.14
N LYS A 329 19.43 14.11 24.02
CA LYS A 329 19.19 15.55 24.29
C LYS A 329 19.45 15.90 25.76
N VAL A 330 19.01 15.06 26.69
CA VAL A 330 19.26 15.25 28.13
C VAL A 330 20.76 15.21 28.42
N ALA A 331 21.52 14.28 27.83
CA ALA A 331 22.96 14.20 27.97
C ALA A 331 23.67 15.47 27.45
N GLN A 332 23.23 16.02 26.31
CA GLN A 332 23.72 17.30 25.81
C GLN A 332 23.42 18.46 26.77
N ILE A 333 22.21 18.50 27.34
CA ILE A 333 21.83 19.51 28.33
C ILE A 333 22.71 19.39 29.58
N GLN A 334 22.95 18.18 30.07
CA GLN A 334 23.84 17.94 31.21
C GLN A 334 25.27 18.38 30.93
N CYS A 335 25.83 18.06 29.76
CA CYS A 335 27.16 18.51 29.36
C CYS A 335 27.25 20.04 29.28
N ARG A 336 26.23 20.69 28.74
CA ARG A 336 26.12 22.16 28.71
C ARG A 336 26.03 22.72 30.13
N HIS A 337 25.21 22.14 30.99
CA HIS A 337 25.04 22.54 32.38
C HIS A 337 26.36 22.43 33.18
N LEU A 338 27.09 21.31 33.04
CA LEU A 338 28.41 21.16 33.66
C LEU A 338 29.42 22.19 33.12
N SER A 339 29.40 22.44 31.80
CA SER A 339 30.27 23.44 31.18
C SER A 339 29.96 24.86 31.65
N THR A 340 28.68 25.22 31.78
CA THR A 340 28.27 26.53 32.29
C THR A 340 28.60 26.67 33.76
N ILE A 341 28.39 25.63 34.58
CA ILE A 341 28.82 25.63 35.99
C ILE A 341 30.32 25.87 36.09
N ARG A 342 31.16 25.14 35.34
CA ARG A 342 32.62 25.33 35.37
C ARG A 342 33.00 26.78 35.03
N LYS A 343 32.42 27.34 33.96
CA LYS A 343 32.63 28.75 33.58
C LYS A 343 32.17 29.73 34.65
N LEU A 344 31.04 29.46 35.31
CA LEU A 344 30.53 30.31 36.40
C LEU A 344 31.42 30.24 37.63
N VAL A 345 31.95 29.07 37.98
CA VAL A 345 32.91 28.90 39.07
C VAL A 345 34.20 29.68 38.80
N GLU A 346 34.72 29.64 37.57
CA GLU A 346 35.89 30.44 37.18
C GLU A 346 35.60 31.95 37.23
N LYS A 347 34.45 32.40 36.71
CA LYS A 347 34.04 33.81 36.81
C LYS A 347 33.83 34.26 38.25
N ARG A 348 33.36 33.38 39.14
CA ARG A 348 33.22 33.66 40.58
C ARG A 348 34.57 33.84 41.27
N LYS A 349 35.66 33.25 40.76
CA LYS A 349 37.00 33.53 41.30
C LYS A 349 37.42 34.98 41.03
N ASN A 350 37.03 35.54 39.88
CA ASN A 350 37.35 36.92 39.47
C ASN A 350 36.09 37.77 39.24
N VAL A 351 35.25 37.95 40.28
CA VAL A 351 33.97 38.70 40.19
C VAL A 351 34.16 40.14 39.74
N GLU A 352 35.24 40.79 40.16
CA GLU A 352 35.51 42.20 39.85
C GLU A 352 36.06 42.42 38.43
N GLY A 353 36.39 41.34 37.69
CA GLY A 353 36.92 41.43 36.32
C GLY A 353 38.28 42.13 36.20
N LYS A 354 38.97 42.39 37.32
CA LYS A 354 40.29 43.02 37.34
C LYS A 354 41.34 42.08 36.75
N LEU A 355 42.21 42.61 35.91
CA LEU A 355 43.37 41.88 35.40
C LEU A 355 44.35 41.67 36.56
N GLU A 356 44.46 40.43 37.04
CA GLU A 356 45.44 40.08 38.06
C GLU A 356 46.85 40.14 37.49
N ARG A 357 47.76 40.83 38.20
CA ARG A 357 49.18 40.83 37.85
C ARG A 357 49.75 39.42 38.07
N ARG A 358 50.51 38.93 37.09
CA ARG A 358 51.14 37.60 37.13
C ARG A 358 51.98 37.40 38.40
N ASN A 359 51.66 36.34 39.16
CA ASN A 359 52.39 35.96 40.36
C ASN A 359 53.48 34.94 40.02
N ILE A 360 54.70 35.43 39.75
CA ILE A 360 55.84 34.61 39.31
C ILE A 360 56.13 33.48 40.30
N ILE A 361 56.16 33.75 41.60
CA ILE A 361 56.46 32.74 42.62
C ILE A 361 55.43 31.60 42.58
N LYS A 362 54.14 31.94 42.40
CA LYS A 362 53.05 30.96 42.33
C LYS A 362 53.14 30.11 41.06
N ASP A 363 53.44 30.73 39.93
CA ASP A 363 53.63 30.02 38.66
C ASP A 363 54.79 29.01 38.74
N TYR A 364 55.91 29.36 39.36
CA TYR A 364 57.04 28.43 39.50
C TYR A 364 56.82 27.36 40.58
N SER A 365 55.91 27.60 41.52
CA SER A 365 55.51 26.59 42.52
C SER A 365 54.50 25.56 42.00
N ASP A 366 53.72 25.90 40.98
CA ASP A 366 52.72 25.03 40.37
C ASP A 366 53.23 24.47 39.04
N TYR A 367 53.50 23.17 38.99
CA TYR A 367 53.97 22.50 37.77
C TYR A 367 52.93 22.48 36.64
N ALA A 368 51.63 22.67 36.95
CA ALA A 368 50.59 22.81 35.96
C ALA A 368 50.51 24.23 35.37
N SER A 369 51.35 25.15 35.83
CA SER A 369 51.38 26.53 35.33
C SER A 369 51.92 26.62 33.90
N GLN A 370 51.68 27.78 33.28
CA GLN A 370 52.13 28.10 31.92
C GLN A 370 53.67 28.16 31.77
N VAL A 371 54.42 28.19 32.87
CA VAL A 371 55.90 28.20 32.83
C VAL A 371 56.43 26.85 32.37
N TYR A 372 55.89 25.76 32.94
CA TYR A 372 56.31 24.39 32.68
C TYR A 372 55.49 23.74 31.57
N GLY A 373 54.19 24.06 31.46
CA GLY A 373 53.29 23.55 30.42
C GLY A 373 52.60 24.68 29.67
N PRO A 374 53.27 25.35 28.72
CA PRO A 374 52.65 26.44 27.97
C PRO A 374 51.51 25.92 27.08
N LEU A 375 50.37 26.62 27.12
CA LEU A 375 49.25 26.33 26.24
C LEU A 375 49.60 26.69 24.80
N ALA A 376 49.36 25.77 23.85
CA ALA A 376 49.72 25.96 22.44
C ALA A 376 49.14 27.24 21.81
N ARG A 377 47.95 27.69 22.24
CA ARG A 377 47.33 28.96 21.78
C ARG A 377 48.15 30.22 22.09
N LEU A 378 49.11 30.15 23.00
CA LEU A 378 50.00 31.27 23.35
C LEU A 378 51.23 31.36 22.44
N GLY A 379 51.44 30.37 21.55
CA GLY A 379 52.52 30.36 20.57
C GLY A 379 53.94 30.20 21.16
N ARG A 380 54.07 29.91 22.45
CA ARG A 380 55.36 29.71 23.12
C ARG A 380 55.69 28.23 23.19
N PHE A 381 56.58 27.78 22.31
CA PHE A 381 57.10 26.42 22.27
C PHE A 381 58.56 26.45 22.73
N PRO A 382 58.89 25.98 23.94
CA PRO A 382 60.24 26.04 24.48
C PRO A 382 61.26 25.26 23.63
N ASP A 383 60.80 24.23 22.92
CA ASP A 383 61.66 23.32 22.16
C ASP A 383 62.03 23.83 20.75
N ASN A 384 61.35 24.85 20.23
CA ASN A 384 61.51 25.31 18.84
C ASN A 384 62.92 25.86 18.51
N ASN A 385 63.66 26.38 19.49
CA ASN A 385 65.00 26.95 19.29
C ASN A 385 66.08 26.10 19.96
N SER A 386 65.77 24.86 20.36
CA SER A 386 66.73 23.99 21.06
C SER A 386 67.97 23.66 20.21
N GLU A 387 67.82 23.65 18.88
CA GLU A 387 68.91 23.41 17.93
C GLU A 387 69.90 24.59 17.83
N ASP A 388 69.44 25.84 18.04
CA ASP A 388 70.28 27.05 17.95
C ASP A 388 71.34 27.14 19.07
N PHE A 389 71.09 26.45 20.20
CA PHE A 389 71.99 26.44 21.35
C PHE A 389 72.95 25.24 21.37
N VAL A 390 72.92 24.38 20.35
CA VAL A 390 73.86 23.25 20.21
C VAL A 390 75.19 23.80 19.69
N VAL A 391 76.05 24.24 20.61
CA VAL A 391 77.37 24.80 20.30
C VAL A 391 78.33 23.67 19.85
N LYS A 392 78.44 23.46 18.53
CA LYS A 392 79.49 22.64 17.93
C LYS A 392 80.71 23.52 17.66
N ASN A 393 81.60 23.65 18.63
CA ASN A 393 82.77 24.51 18.49
C ASN A 393 84.04 23.69 18.25
N HIS A 394 84.77 24.01 17.18
CA HIS A 394 86.07 23.38 16.85
C HIS A 394 87.05 23.48 18.02
N TYR A 395 87.02 24.61 18.74
CA TYR A 395 87.90 24.88 19.87
C TYR A 395 87.70 23.96 21.08
N LEU A 396 86.56 23.27 21.20
CA LEU A 396 86.27 22.38 22.35
C LEU A 396 86.42 20.89 22.02
N ASN A 397 86.34 20.54 20.74
CA ASN A 397 86.33 19.14 20.29
C ASN A 397 87.72 18.63 19.88
N THR A 398 88.66 19.54 19.59
CA THR A 398 90.01 19.20 19.11
C THR A 398 91.05 19.78 20.06
N TYR A 399 92.12 19.03 20.34
CA TYR A 399 93.21 19.51 21.19
C TYR A 399 93.90 20.75 20.60
N GLU A 400 94.12 20.77 19.28
CA GLU A 400 94.68 21.93 18.57
C GLU A 400 93.82 23.18 18.76
N GLY A 401 92.49 23.03 18.66
CA GLY A 401 91.54 24.10 18.93
C GLY A 401 91.55 24.59 20.38
N LEU A 402 91.83 23.73 21.36
CA LEU A 402 91.97 24.15 22.76
C LEU A 402 93.23 24.98 22.97
N VAL A 403 94.33 24.64 22.31
CA VAL A 403 95.60 25.38 22.38
C VAL A 403 95.48 26.74 21.69
N GLU A 404 94.81 26.80 20.53
CA GLU A 404 94.47 28.06 19.88
C GLU A 404 93.59 28.93 20.78
N LEU A 405 92.59 28.34 21.44
CA LEU A 405 91.73 29.05 22.39
C LEU A 405 92.53 29.59 23.58
N GLU A 406 93.39 28.78 24.19
CA GLU A 406 94.26 29.19 25.29
C GLU A 406 95.15 30.37 24.88
N SER A 407 95.76 30.30 23.69
CA SER A 407 96.62 31.37 23.18
C SER A 407 95.87 32.66 22.83
N SER A 408 94.58 32.56 22.47
CA SER A 408 93.73 33.71 22.16
C SER A 408 93.23 34.45 23.40
N LEU A 409 93.31 33.81 24.58
CA LEU A 409 92.85 34.41 25.83
C LEU A 409 93.94 35.31 26.43
N PRO A 410 93.61 36.56 26.78
CA PRO A 410 94.57 37.48 27.37
C PRO A 410 95.03 37.02 28.77
N ASP A 411 96.29 37.30 29.13
CA ASP A 411 96.99 36.87 30.36
C ASP A 411 96.21 37.07 31.68
N PHE A 412 95.23 37.97 31.73
CA PHE A 412 94.41 38.21 32.92
C PHE A 412 93.38 37.11 33.21
N VAL A 413 93.10 36.23 32.24
CA VAL A 413 92.19 35.08 32.40
C VAL A 413 92.93 33.90 33.05
N THR A 414 94.21 33.73 32.74
CA THR A 414 95.07 32.66 33.26
C THR A 414 95.75 33.02 34.59
N GLN A 415 95.88 34.31 34.93
CA GLN A 415 96.48 34.76 36.20
C GLN A 415 95.51 35.61 37.07
N PRO A 416 95.37 35.33 38.38
CA PRO A 416 94.41 36.03 39.24
C PRO A 416 94.85 37.46 39.57
N ARG A 417 93.96 38.44 39.33
CA ARG A 417 94.16 39.86 39.66
C ARG A 417 93.07 40.36 40.61
N ILE A 418 93.44 40.74 41.84
CA ILE A 418 92.48 41.25 42.84
C ILE A 418 92.17 42.72 42.54
N ARG A 419 90.91 43.04 42.21
CA ARG A 419 90.42 44.42 42.09
C ARG A 419 89.28 44.67 43.08
N THR A 420 89.42 45.65 43.97
CA THR A 420 88.36 46.08 44.88
C THR A 420 87.29 46.89 44.14
N PRO A 421 85.98 46.62 44.35
CA PRO A 421 84.90 47.24 43.59
C PRO A 421 84.73 48.73 43.94
N LYS A 422 84.70 49.58 42.91
CA LYS A 422 84.30 50.99 43.05
C LYS A 422 82.76 51.09 43.18
N PRO A 423 82.22 51.92 44.08
CA PRO A 423 80.77 52.05 44.25
C PRO A 423 80.10 52.63 42.99
N LYS A 424 78.98 52.02 42.57
CA LYS A 424 78.31 52.23 41.27
C LYS A 424 77.33 53.41 41.21
N VAL A 425 77.17 54.21 42.26
CA VAL A 425 76.18 55.31 42.25
C VAL A 425 76.75 56.57 42.92
N ILE A 426 76.83 57.65 42.14
CA ILE A 426 77.32 58.97 42.57
C ILE A 426 76.15 59.90 42.99
N THR A 427 74.89 59.51 42.78
CA THR A 427 73.70 60.38 42.99
C THR A 427 72.46 59.60 43.48
N THR A 428 71.77 60.13 44.49
CA THR A 428 70.44 59.64 44.95
C THR A 428 69.30 60.49 44.36
N LYS A 429 68.06 59.98 44.40
CA LYS A 429 66.80 60.50 43.78
C LYS A 429 66.45 62.00 43.96
N ALA A 430 67.16 62.76 44.80
CA ALA A 430 66.99 64.21 44.95
C ALA A 430 68.05 65.04 44.19
N GLY A 431 68.91 64.43 43.36
CA GLY A 431 69.76 65.19 42.42
C GLY A 431 70.87 66.04 43.04
N ILE A 432 71.45 65.65 44.19
CA ILE A 432 72.57 66.37 44.83
C ILE A 432 73.88 65.57 44.69
N LEU A 433 74.94 66.26 44.24
CA LEU A 433 76.32 65.77 44.15
C LEU A 433 76.98 65.66 45.53
N LYS A 434 77.78 64.61 45.78
CA LYS A 434 78.74 64.34 46.89
C LYS A 434 78.36 64.75 48.35
N ARG A 435 78.74 63.90 49.31
CA ARG A 435 78.61 64.14 50.78
C ARG A 435 79.09 65.53 51.22
N ALA A 436 80.12 66.09 50.59
CA ALA A 436 80.63 67.43 50.88
C ALA A 436 79.61 68.55 50.58
N ALA A 437 78.95 68.54 49.43
CA ALA A 437 77.98 69.59 49.09
C ALA A 437 76.64 69.44 49.85
N ARG A 438 76.34 68.25 50.40
CA ARG A 438 75.27 68.11 51.40
C ARG A 438 75.61 68.80 52.71
N PHE A 439 76.83 68.62 53.22
CA PHE A 439 77.27 69.32 54.42
C PHE A 439 77.23 70.85 54.23
N ASP A 440 77.62 71.35 53.06
CA ASP A 440 77.56 72.79 52.75
C ASP A 440 76.11 73.32 52.69
N ASN A 441 75.18 72.55 52.13
CA ASN A 441 73.75 72.91 52.11
C ASN A 441 73.11 72.82 53.51
N GLU A 442 73.43 71.78 54.29
CA GLU A 442 72.98 71.65 55.68
C GLU A 442 73.51 72.80 56.54
N LEU A 443 74.76 73.24 56.34
CA LEU A 443 75.33 74.44 56.97
C LEU A 443 74.57 75.72 56.55
N ALA A 444 74.21 75.86 55.28
CA ALA A 444 73.43 77.00 54.79
C ALA A 444 71.99 77.03 55.34
N GLU A 445 71.35 75.86 55.48
CA GLU A 445 70.03 75.72 56.09
C GLU A 445 70.06 76.01 57.59
N VAL A 446 71.09 75.55 58.30
CA VAL A 446 71.30 75.87 59.73
C VAL A 446 71.54 77.38 59.91
N HIS A 447 72.31 78.01 59.03
CA HIS A 447 72.54 79.46 59.05
C HIS A 447 71.24 80.26 58.81
N LYS A 448 70.41 79.85 57.84
CA LYS A 448 69.07 80.44 57.62
C LYS A 448 68.14 80.21 58.81
N ALA A 449 68.11 79.01 59.38
CA ALA A 449 67.29 78.69 60.55
C ALA A 449 67.69 79.50 61.80
N LEU A 450 68.97 79.86 61.94
CA LEU A 450 69.44 80.77 62.99
C LEU A 450 69.00 82.22 62.73
N LEU A 451 69.01 82.69 61.47
CA LEU A 451 68.50 84.01 61.10
C LEU A 451 66.98 84.12 61.30
N ASP A 452 66.23 83.08 60.92
CA ASP A 452 64.78 83.03 61.08
C ASP A 452 64.37 82.90 62.56
N LYS A 453 65.17 82.21 63.40
CA LYS A 453 64.98 82.21 64.86
C LYS A 453 65.30 83.57 65.49
N LYS A 454 66.17 84.38 64.87
CA LYS A 454 66.51 85.74 65.33
C LYS A 454 65.43 86.77 64.99
N ASN A 455 64.57 86.50 64.00
CA ASN A 455 63.60 87.45 63.44
C ASN A 455 62.11 87.04 63.61
N LYS A 456 61.78 86.04 64.45
CA LYS A 456 60.39 85.56 64.59
C LYS A 456 59.51 86.42 65.50
N VAL A 457 58.61 87.20 64.89
CA VAL A 457 57.31 87.61 65.45
C VAL A 457 56.23 86.67 64.86
N LEU A 458 55.26 86.28 65.70
CA LEU A 458 54.22 85.26 65.47
C LEU A 458 53.36 85.52 64.21
N GLU A 459 53.15 84.50 63.36
CA GLU A 459 52.19 84.49 62.25
C GLU A 459 50.89 83.73 62.60
N GLU A 460 49.75 84.17 62.06
CA GLU A 460 48.46 83.45 62.07
C GLU A 460 48.06 82.91 60.68
N MET A 461 47.33 81.78 60.66
CA MET A 461 46.91 81.00 59.49
C MET A 461 45.72 81.59 58.70
N LYS A 462 45.67 81.37 57.37
CA LYS A 462 44.58 81.80 56.47
C LYS A 462 43.48 80.73 56.24
N PRO A 463 42.19 81.09 56.02
CA PRO A 463 41.08 80.13 55.83
C PRO A 463 40.63 79.87 54.37
N LEU A 464 39.82 78.80 54.18
CA LEU A 464 39.36 78.17 52.92
C LEU A 464 38.06 78.78 52.30
N ARG A 465 37.81 78.52 51.00
CA ARG A 465 37.02 79.31 50.04
C ARG A 465 35.79 78.55 49.46
N PHE A 466 34.62 79.23 49.39
CA PHE A 466 33.49 79.12 48.42
C PHE A 466 32.06 78.67 48.89
N LEU A 467 31.03 79.42 48.42
CA LEU A 467 29.57 79.14 48.37
C LEU A 467 29.02 79.52 46.96
N HIS A 468 28.00 78.82 46.44
CA HIS A 468 27.42 79.01 45.08
C HIS A 468 25.93 79.42 45.12
N ARG A 469 25.48 80.35 44.25
CA ARG A 469 24.14 80.98 44.26
C ARG A 469 23.31 80.62 43.01
N LYS A 470 22.00 80.36 43.13
CA LYS A 470 21.06 79.95 42.04
C LYS A 470 20.19 81.12 41.52
N SER A 471 19.77 81.08 40.25
CA SER A 471 19.00 82.13 39.54
C SER A 471 17.49 81.83 39.36
N ILE A 472 16.67 82.87 39.13
CA ILE A 472 15.18 82.87 39.06
C ILE A 472 14.70 82.83 37.58
N PRO A 473 13.61 82.11 37.22
CA PRO A 473 13.10 81.99 35.83
C PRO A 473 12.12 83.11 35.38
N GLN A 474 11.97 83.29 34.05
CA GLN A 474 11.20 84.35 33.36
C GLN A 474 9.66 84.10 33.28
N ALA A 475 8.87 85.17 33.14
CA ALA A 475 7.40 85.17 33.10
C ALA A 475 6.81 84.98 31.69
N ARG A 476 5.61 84.36 31.61
CA ARG A 476 4.90 83.97 30.37
C ARG A 476 3.98 85.07 29.83
N LEU A 477 3.68 84.99 28.52
CA LEU A 477 2.78 85.88 27.76
C LEU A 477 1.30 85.70 28.15
N PRO A 478 0.43 86.74 28.00
CA PRO A 478 -1.00 86.66 28.30
C PRO A 478 -1.78 85.86 27.23
N THR A 479 -2.78 85.11 27.68
CA THR A 479 -3.57 84.14 26.89
C THR A 479 -4.81 84.81 26.25
N PRO A 480 -5.25 84.43 25.04
CA PRO A 480 -6.44 85.01 24.38
C PRO A 480 -7.75 84.67 25.12
N THR A 481 -8.66 85.64 25.18
CA THR A 481 -9.97 85.57 25.84
C THR A 481 -10.99 84.85 24.94
N LEU A 482 -11.69 83.85 25.47
CA LEU A 482 -12.83 83.19 24.83
C LEU A 482 -14.14 83.90 25.19
N GLU A 483 -15.10 83.92 24.27
CA GLU A 483 -16.46 84.43 24.51
C GLU A 483 -17.22 83.49 25.47
N MET A 484 -17.83 84.07 26.50
CA MET A 484 -18.53 83.39 27.58
C MET A 484 -19.86 82.82 27.06
N SER A 485 -20.04 81.50 27.11
CA SER A 485 -21.37 80.88 27.01
C SER A 485 -22.15 81.09 28.32
N SER A 486 -23.46 80.83 28.32
CA SER A 486 -24.38 81.22 29.40
C SER A 486 -23.93 80.77 30.80
N ASN A 487 -24.15 81.61 31.81
CA ASN A 487 -23.73 81.40 33.21
C ASN A 487 -24.09 80.01 33.78
N GLU A 488 -25.17 79.37 33.31
CA GLU A 488 -25.60 78.04 33.75
C GLU A 488 -24.67 76.92 33.25
N GLU A 489 -24.16 77.04 32.02
CA GLU A 489 -23.16 76.11 31.47
C GLU A 489 -21.83 76.27 32.21
N GLU A 490 -21.45 77.49 32.57
CA GLU A 490 -20.25 77.77 33.35
C GLU A 490 -20.32 77.20 34.77
N GLU A 491 -21.48 77.28 35.44
CA GLU A 491 -21.68 76.68 36.75
C GLU A 491 -21.64 75.15 36.69
N MET A 492 -22.22 74.55 35.64
CA MET A 492 -22.11 73.11 35.39
C MET A 492 -20.67 72.69 35.08
N GLU A 493 -19.96 73.43 34.22
CA GLU A 493 -18.55 73.17 33.91
C GLU A 493 -17.67 73.35 35.14
N MET A 494 -17.92 74.35 35.97
CA MET A 494 -17.21 74.59 37.22
C MET A 494 -17.49 73.47 38.25
N ALA A 495 -18.73 72.99 38.36
CA ALA A 495 -19.08 71.85 39.18
C ALA A 495 -18.40 70.55 38.68
N VAL A 496 -18.36 70.34 37.36
CA VAL A 496 -17.66 69.22 36.71
C VAL A 496 -16.15 69.30 36.94
N ILE A 497 -15.56 70.49 36.80
CA ILE A 497 -14.14 70.74 37.09
C ILE A 497 -13.85 70.50 38.57
N TYR A 498 -14.74 70.89 39.47
CA TYR A 498 -14.60 70.65 40.90
C TYR A 498 -14.65 69.15 41.23
N LEU A 499 -15.60 68.42 40.66
CA LEU A 499 -15.66 66.96 40.75
C LEU A 499 -14.40 66.30 40.18
N GLN A 500 -13.92 66.76 39.03
CA GLN A 500 -12.70 66.25 38.41
C GLN A 500 -11.48 66.53 39.29
N LYS A 501 -11.38 67.72 39.91
CA LYS A 501 -10.32 68.06 40.88
C LYS A 501 -10.39 67.21 42.14
N LEU A 502 -11.59 66.94 42.66
CA LEU A 502 -11.79 66.06 43.82
C LEU A 502 -11.41 64.61 43.48
N ILE A 503 -11.83 64.09 42.33
CA ILE A 503 -11.47 62.73 41.89
C ILE A 503 -9.96 62.63 41.68
N ARG A 504 -9.35 63.58 40.97
CA ARG A 504 -7.89 63.63 40.78
C ARG A 504 -7.14 63.75 42.10
N GLY A 505 -7.61 64.61 43.00
CA GLY A 505 -7.06 64.78 44.35
C GLY A 505 -7.18 63.49 45.17
N ARG A 506 -8.33 62.81 45.10
CA ARG A 506 -8.57 61.53 45.77
C ARG A 506 -7.70 60.41 45.21
N VAL A 507 -7.50 60.38 43.90
CA VAL A 507 -6.58 59.44 43.23
C VAL A 507 -5.15 59.69 43.68
N VAL A 508 -4.67 60.95 43.73
CA VAL A 508 -3.33 61.28 44.24
C VAL A 508 -3.21 60.92 45.72
N GLN A 509 -4.23 61.19 46.53
CA GLN A 509 -4.26 60.78 47.94
C GLN A 509 -4.20 59.26 48.07
N ASN A 510 -5.00 58.50 47.33
CA ASN A 510 -4.98 57.04 47.36
C ASN A 510 -3.63 56.48 46.91
N MET A 511 -3.04 57.02 45.82
CA MET A 511 -1.68 56.66 45.41
C MET A 511 -0.64 56.98 46.48
N MET A 512 -0.80 58.10 47.20
CA MET A 512 0.07 58.45 48.32
C MET A 512 -0.14 57.52 49.52
N PHE A 513 -1.38 57.15 49.84
CA PHE A 513 -1.71 56.20 50.90
C PHE A 513 -1.16 54.82 50.59
N GLU A 514 -1.40 54.28 49.40
CA GLU A 514 -0.81 53.02 48.94
C GLU A 514 0.72 53.09 48.93
N GLY A 515 1.29 54.20 48.45
CA GLY A 515 2.74 54.40 48.46
C GLY A 515 3.32 54.43 49.87
N LYS A 516 2.60 55.03 50.82
CA LYS A 516 2.94 55.05 52.25
C LYS A 516 2.80 53.66 52.87
N GLU A 517 1.75 52.91 52.56
CA GLU A 517 1.55 51.54 53.05
C GLU A 517 2.63 50.59 52.54
N LYS A 518 2.93 50.62 51.24
CA LYS A 518 4.00 49.84 50.61
C LYS A 518 5.38 50.14 51.20
N ARG A 519 5.60 51.37 51.69
CA ARG A 519 6.88 51.83 52.26
C ARG A 519 6.85 51.96 53.78
N LEU A 520 5.78 51.53 54.44
CA LEU A 520 5.56 51.77 55.87
C LEU A 520 6.66 51.12 56.70
N GLU A 521 7.08 49.91 56.32
CA GLU A 521 8.16 49.17 56.97
C GLU A 521 9.51 49.88 56.81
N LEU A 522 9.83 50.36 55.61
CA LEU A 522 11.03 51.15 55.36
C LEU A 522 11.01 52.46 56.16
N ILE A 523 9.85 53.10 56.30
CA ILE A 523 9.68 54.29 57.13
C ILE A 523 9.92 53.96 58.61
N GLN A 524 9.44 52.81 59.10
CA GLN A 524 9.70 52.34 60.47
C GLN A 524 11.19 52.01 60.68
N GLU A 525 11.87 51.43 59.70
CA GLU A 525 13.32 51.18 59.73
C GLU A 525 14.15 52.47 59.78
N LEU A 526 13.75 53.48 58.99
CA LEU A 526 14.41 54.78 59.00
C LEU A 526 14.16 55.52 60.33
N ARG A 527 12.96 55.40 60.90
CA ARG A 527 12.62 55.98 62.21
C ARG A 527 13.35 55.32 63.38
N THR A 528 13.60 54.01 63.33
CA THR A 528 14.39 53.30 64.34
C THR A 528 15.89 53.62 64.27
N SER A 529 16.36 54.30 63.24
CA SER A 529 17.77 54.63 63.08
C SER A 529 18.19 55.94 63.79
N HIS A 530 17.24 56.72 64.31
CA HIS A 530 17.48 58.05 64.89
C HIS A 530 17.29 58.03 66.43
N ALA A 531 18.35 57.76 67.19
CA ALA A 531 18.37 57.89 68.65
C ALA A 531 19.74 58.41 69.15
N LEU A 532 19.74 59.43 70.02
CA LEU A 532 20.97 60.08 70.50
C LEU A 532 21.54 59.41 71.77
N GLN A 533 20.69 58.94 72.69
CA GLN A 533 21.05 58.31 73.97
C GLN A 533 21.23 56.78 73.85
N GLU A 534 22.14 56.19 74.63
CA GLU A 534 22.62 54.80 74.45
C GLU A 534 21.57 53.72 74.74
N ASP A 535 20.79 53.85 75.81
CA ASP A 535 19.71 52.90 76.14
C ASP A 535 18.62 52.88 75.05
N HIS A 536 18.27 54.07 74.54
CA HIS A 536 17.35 54.21 73.42
C HIS A 536 17.93 53.59 72.13
N LYS A 537 19.25 53.64 71.89
CA LYS A 537 19.87 52.97 70.74
C LYS A 537 19.74 51.44 70.82
N LEU A 538 19.81 50.84 72.01
CA LEU A 538 19.66 49.38 72.16
C LEU A 538 18.22 48.93 71.89
N VAL A 539 17.23 49.64 72.44
CA VAL A 539 15.80 49.37 72.17
C VAL A 539 15.50 49.51 70.69
N LYS A 540 16.00 50.57 70.03
CA LYS A 540 15.82 50.77 68.60
C LYS A 540 16.52 49.73 67.71
N LYS A 541 17.67 49.19 68.14
CA LYS A 541 18.31 48.05 67.46
C LYS A 541 17.46 46.79 67.55
N ALA A 542 16.82 46.53 68.68
CA ALA A 542 15.91 45.39 68.84
C ALA A 542 14.65 45.55 67.97
N GLU A 543 14.02 46.74 67.98
CA GLU A 543 12.89 47.07 67.10
C GLU A 543 13.25 46.88 65.62
N LYS A 544 14.44 47.33 65.20
CA LYS A 544 14.95 47.14 63.82
C LYS A 544 15.15 45.68 63.45
N GLN A 545 15.58 44.83 64.38
CA GLN A 545 15.70 43.39 64.12
C GLN A 545 14.32 42.74 63.93
N VAL A 546 13.32 43.16 64.72
CA VAL A 546 11.93 42.70 64.57
C VAL A 546 11.33 43.14 63.23
N THR A 547 11.53 44.40 62.81
CA THR A 547 11.02 44.86 61.50
C THR A 547 11.66 44.12 60.33
N LEU A 548 12.98 43.87 60.39
CA LEU A 548 13.68 43.07 59.37
C LEU A 548 13.22 41.60 59.35
N ALA A 549 12.87 41.03 60.51
CA ALA A 549 12.31 39.69 60.58
C ALA A 549 10.91 39.61 59.95
N LEU A 550 10.05 40.60 60.21
CA LEU A 550 8.71 40.69 59.62
C LEU A 550 8.76 40.88 58.09
N GLN A 551 9.67 41.72 57.58
CA GLN A 551 9.91 41.87 56.14
C GLN A 551 10.30 40.54 55.48
N ARG A 552 11.22 39.80 56.10
CA ARG A 552 11.63 38.48 55.58
C ARG A 552 10.44 37.52 55.53
N GLN A 553 9.59 37.50 56.56
CA GLN A 553 8.40 36.65 56.57
C GLN A 553 7.38 37.03 55.50
N ARG A 554 7.13 38.33 55.28
CA ARG A 554 6.22 38.82 54.24
C ARG A 554 6.72 38.51 52.84
N ASN A 555 7.99 38.78 52.55
CA ASN A 555 8.61 38.42 51.27
C ASN A 555 8.51 36.90 51.00
N LEU A 556 8.70 36.07 52.03
CA LEU A 556 8.51 34.62 51.90
C LEU A 556 7.05 34.24 51.65
N HIS A 557 6.09 34.94 52.25
CA HIS A 557 4.68 34.72 52.02
C HIS A 557 4.24 35.16 50.61
N GLU A 558 4.63 36.34 50.15
CA GLU A 558 4.35 36.85 48.79
C GLU A 558 4.95 35.94 47.71
N ASN A 559 6.16 35.44 47.93
CA ASN A 559 6.77 34.44 47.05
C ASN A 559 5.98 33.12 47.01
N LYS A 560 5.41 32.69 48.15
CA LYS A 560 4.55 31.50 48.20
C LYS A 560 3.22 31.73 47.48
N VAL A 561 2.60 32.89 47.69
CA VAL A 561 1.32 33.25 47.05
C VAL A 561 1.49 33.36 45.54
N SER A 562 2.52 34.06 45.06
CA SER A 562 2.80 34.16 43.62
C SER A 562 3.12 32.81 42.98
N LEU A 563 3.81 31.90 43.68
CA LEU A 563 3.99 30.53 43.21
C LEU A 563 2.65 29.79 43.06
N ILE A 564 1.75 29.92 44.05
CA ILE A 564 0.41 29.31 44.01
C ILE A 564 -0.40 29.90 42.85
N GLU A 565 -0.43 31.22 42.69
CA GLU A 565 -1.12 31.90 41.58
C GLU A 565 -0.61 31.45 40.22
N ASN A 566 0.71 31.32 40.05
CA ASN A 566 1.30 30.82 38.81
C ASN A 566 0.88 29.36 38.53
N HIS A 567 0.79 28.52 39.57
CA HIS A 567 0.31 27.14 39.40
C HIS A 567 -1.18 27.09 39.06
N LEU A 568 -2.02 27.90 39.70
CA LEU A 568 -3.45 27.98 39.40
C LEU A 568 -3.70 28.49 37.97
N ALA A 569 -3.04 29.57 37.57
CA ALA A 569 -3.11 30.09 36.20
C ALA A 569 -2.65 29.04 35.17
N GLY A 570 -1.63 28.24 35.51
CA GLY A 570 -1.18 27.12 34.67
C GLY A 570 -2.21 25.98 34.55
N LEU A 571 -2.95 25.68 35.62
CA LEU A 571 -4.01 24.66 35.60
C LEU A 571 -5.24 25.15 34.83
N GLU A 572 -5.66 26.38 35.07
CA GLU A 572 -6.76 27.03 34.34
C GLU A 572 -6.44 27.13 32.84
N GLY A 573 -5.22 27.57 32.50
CA GLY A 573 -4.76 27.66 31.11
C GLY A 573 -4.77 26.30 30.40
N LYS A 574 -4.40 25.21 31.08
CA LYS A 574 -4.48 23.85 30.53
C LYS A 574 -5.94 23.42 30.29
N ALA A 575 -6.81 23.62 31.27
CA ALA A 575 -8.23 23.25 31.13
C ALA A 575 -8.90 24.00 29.97
N LEU A 576 -8.60 25.30 29.82
CA LEU A 576 -9.10 26.09 28.68
C LEU A 576 -8.51 25.63 27.35
N ALA A 577 -7.20 25.34 27.30
CA ALA A 577 -6.55 24.83 26.09
C ALA A 577 -7.14 23.49 25.65
N ASP A 578 -7.34 22.55 26.57
CA ASP A 578 -7.94 21.25 26.29
C ASP A 578 -9.39 21.38 25.80
N MET A 579 -10.16 22.30 26.40
CA MET A 579 -11.54 22.59 25.96
C MET A 579 -11.57 23.20 24.55
N PHE A 580 -10.70 24.16 24.25
CA PHE A 580 -10.63 24.75 22.91
C PHE A 580 -10.13 23.75 21.87
N ASP A 581 -9.15 22.90 22.21
CA ASP A 581 -8.67 21.86 21.33
C ASP A 581 -9.80 20.85 21.02
N PHE A 582 -10.54 20.41 22.04
CA PHE A 582 -11.73 19.56 21.86
C PHE A 582 -12.78 20.22 20.96
N LEU A 583 -13.18 21.46 21.25
CA LEU A 583 -14.17 22.18 20.45
C LEU A 583 -13.70 22.39 19.00
N SER A 584 -12.40 22.64 18.79
CA SER A 584 -11.83 22.78 17.46
C SER A 584 -11.89 21.47 16.67
N LYS A 585 -11.60 20.34 17.32
CA LYS A 585 -11.67 19.00 16.71
C LYS A 585 -13.10 18.63 16.36
N GLU A 586 -14.06 18.87 17.26
CA GLU A 586 -15.48 18.60 16.98
C GLU A 586 -16.02 19.49 15.86
N LEU A 587 -15.59 20.75 15.78
CA LEU A 587 -15.94 21.63 14.67
C LEU A 587 -15.41 21.08 13.33
N VAL A 588 -14.15 20.68 13.27
CA VAL A 588 -13.54 20.07 12.07
C VAL A 588 -14.28 18.78 11.70
N ARG A 589 -14.55 17.92 12.68
CA ARG A 589 -15.32 16.68 12.49
C ARG A 589 -16.70 16.96 11.88
N LEU A 590 -17.44 17.94 12.41
CA LEU A 590 -18.76 18.30 11.86
C LEU A 590 -18.69 18.85 10.44
N GLN A 591 -17.64 19.60 10.10
CA GLN A 591 -17.40 20.05 8.73
C GLN A 591 -17.09 18.88 7.78
N GLU A 592 -16.27 17.93 8.23
CA GLU A 592 -15.95 16.71 7.48
C GLU A 592 -17.18 15.81 7.29
N GLU A 593 -17.99 15.61 8.33
CA GLU A 593 -19.25 14.85 8.25
C GLU A 593 -20.21 15.46 7.22
N ARG A 594 -20.38 16.78 7.21
CA ARG A 594 -21.19 17.49 6.19
C ARG A 594 -20.62 17.31 4.78
N ARG A 595 -19.30 17.39 4.62
CA ARG A 595 -18.62 17.20 3.34
C ARG A 595 -18.77 15.77 2.82
N ILE A 596 -18.60 14.78 3.69
CA ILE A 596 -18.78 13.36 3.36
C ILE A 596 -20.24 13.08 3.01
N HIS A 597 -21.20 13.64 3.75
CA HIS A 597 -22.62 13.50 3.43
C HIS A 597 -22.95 14.06 2.05
N ALA A 598 -22.43 15.25 1.69
CA ALA A 598 -22.60 15.80 0.35
C ALA A 598 -22.01 14.88 -0.74
N PHE A 599 -20.82 14.30 -0.51
CA PHE A 599 -20.24 13.33 -1.43
C PHE A 599 -21.06 12.04 -1.54
N ALA A 600 -21.62 11.53 -0.44
CA ALA A 600 -22.49 10.37 -0.45
C ALA A 600 -23.75 10.64 -1.29
N MET A 601 -24.39 11.81 -1.15
CA MET A 601 -25.56 12.20 -1.94
C MET A 601 -25.24 12.30 -3.43
N LEU A 602 -24.08 12.87 -3.79
CA LEU A 602 -23.62 12.91 -5.19
C LEU A 602 -23.33 11.52 -5.75
N ALA A 603 -22.69 10.65 -4.95
CA ALA A 603 -22.40 9.27 -5.35
C ALA A 603 -23.67 8.44 -5.53
N GLU A 604 -24.67 8.59 -4.66
CA GLU A 604 -25.99 7.97 -4.81
C GLU A 604 -26.69 8.44 -6.08
N ARG A 605 -26.67 9.75 -6.36
CA ARG A 605 -27.25 10.28 -7.60
C ARG A 605 -26.59 9.67 -8.83
N GLN A 606 -25.25 9.62 -8.85
CA GLN A 606 -24.53 8.98 -9.96
C GLN A 606 -24.82 7.49 -10.07
N ARG A 607 -24.95 6.79 -8.94
CA ARG A 607 -25.35 5.38 -8.93
C ARG A 607 -26.73 5.18 -9.55
N ARG A 608 -27.74 5.96 -9.12
CA ARG A 608 -29.10 5.92 -9.69
C ARG A 608 -29.11 6.20 -11.19
N MET A 609 -28.32 7.18 -11.65
CA MET A 609 -28.15 7.48 -13.08
C MET A 609 -27.58 6.29 -13.85
N ARG A 610 -26.52 5.65 -13.34
CA ARG A 610 -25.91 4.47 -13.99
C ARG A 610 -26.84 3.26 -13.97
N GLU A 611 -27.54 3.02 -12.87
CA GLU A 611 -28.55 1.95 -12.78
C GLU A 611 -29.69 2.18 -13.79
N ALA A 612 -30.13 3.43 -13.97
CA ALA A 612 -31.12 3.78 -14.98
C ALA A 612 -30.59 3.54 -16.41
N GLU A 613 -29.37 3.99 -16.72
CA GLU A 613 -28.72 3.77 -18.02
C GLU A 613 -28.53 2.28 -18.33
N GLU A 614 -28.02 1.50 -17.37
CA GLU A 614 -27.89 0.04 -17.49
C GLU A 614 -29.25 -0.64 -17.66
N SER A 615 -30.27 -0.21 -16.90
CA SER A 615 -31.61 -0.75 -17.05
C SER A 615 -32.19 -0.48 -18.45
N GLY A 616 -31.93 0.70 -19.01
CA GLY A 616 -32.29 1.05 -20.39
C GLY A 616 -31.58 0.18 -21.43
N ARG A 617 -30.28 -0.07 -21.24
CA ARG A 617 -29.50 -0.99 -22.10
C ARG A 617 -30.01 -2.43 -22.03
N ARG A 618 -30.27 -2.95 -20.82
CA ARG A 618 -30.83 -4.31 -20.63
C ARG A 618 -32.19 -4.46 -21.29
N GLN A 619 -33.05 -3.44 -21.19
CA GLN A 619 -34.35 -3.46 -21.88
C GLN A 619 -34.18 -3.47 -23.41
N ALA A 620 -33.25 -2.69 -23.95
CA ALA A 620 -32.97 -2.66 -25.39
C ALA A 620 -32.38 -4.00 -25.90
N GLU A 621 -31.48 -4.62 -25.15
CA GLU A 621 -30.94 -5.95 -25.46
C GLU A 621 -32.02 -7.02 -25.39
N GLN A 622 -32.88 -7.01 -24.35
CA GLN A 622 -34.00 -7.95 -24.28
C GLN A 622 -34.99 -7.77 -25.43
N ARG A 623 -35.21 -6.56 -25.94
CA ARG A 623 -36.04 -6.34 -27.13
C ARG A 623 -35.38 -6.96 -28.37
N ARG A 624 -34.08 -6.74 -28.57
CA ARG A 624 -33.32 -7.36 -29.67
C ARG A 624 -33.35 -8.89 -29.61
N LEU A 625 -33.13 -9.49 -28.44
CA LEU A 625 -33.24 -10.95 -28.28
C LEU A 625 -34.63 -11.48 -28.63
N ARG A 626 -35.70 -10.75 -28.26
CA ARG A 626 -37.07 -11.14 -28.64
C ARG A 626 -37.32 -11.00 -30.14
N GLU A 627 -36.72 -10.02 -30.79
CA GLU A 627 -36.79 -9.83 -32.24
C GLU A 627 -36.04 -10.96 -32.96
N GLU A 628 -34.83 -11.28 -32.52
CA GLU A 628 -34.02 -12.40 -33.02
C GLU A 628 -34.72 -13.75 -32.82
N ASP A 629 -35.31 -14.00 -31.66
CA ASP A 629 -36.09 -15.22 -31.38
C ASP A 629 -37.30 -15.35 -32.32
N LYS A 630 -37.97 -14.24 -32.65
CA LYS A 630 -39.09 -14.26 -33.59
C LYS A 630 -38.61 -14.60 -35.00
N ILE A 631 -37.53 -13.96 -35.45
CA ILE A 631 -36.91 -14.24 -36.75
C ILE A 631 -36.50 -15.71 -36.82
N PHE A 632 -35.87 -16.23 -35.77
CA PHE A 632 -35.45 -17.62 -35.70
C PHE A 632 -36.64 -18.60 -35.78
N LYS A 633 -37.74 -18.31 -35.08
CA LYS A 633 -38.97 -19.11 -35.16
C LYS A 633 -39.56 -19.11 -36.57
N GLU A 634 -39.57 -17.95 -37.24
CA GLU A 634 -40.04 -17.84 -38.62
C GLU A 634 -39.14 -18.63 -39.58
N VAL A 635 -37.81 -18.55 -39.43
CA VAL A 635 -36.86 -19.34 -40.24
C VAL A 635 -37.08 -20.84 -40.03
N ILE A 636 -37.21 -21.30 -38.79
CA ILE A 636 -37.51 -22.72 -38.50
C ILE A 636 -38.82 -23.13 -39.14
N LYS A 637 -39.87 -22.30 -39.06
CA LYS A 637 -41.16 -22.61 -39.68
C LYS A 637 -41.02 -22.80 -41.19
N VAL A 638 -40.24 -21.94 -41.86
CA VAL A 638 -39.93 -22.08 -43.30
C VAL A 638 -39.12 -23.35 -43.57
N HIS A 639 -38.17 -23.71 -42.70
CA HIS A 639 -37.39 -24.94 -42.85
C HIS A 639 -38.27 -26.19 -42.66
N GLN A 640 -39.19 -26.17 -41.70
CA GLN A 640 -40.16 -27.24 -41.51
C GLN A 640 -41.11 -27.36 -42.69
N SER A 641 -41.59 -26.24 -43.24
CA SER A 641 -42.46 -26.28 -44.42
C SER A 641 -41.73 -26.75 -45.67
N THR A 642 -40.45 -26.41 -45.85
CA THR A 642 -39.65 -26.90 -46.98
C THR A 642 -39.34 -28.39 -46.84
N VAL A 643 -39.01 -28.85 -45.63
CA VAL A 643 -38.85 -30.28 -45.35
C VAL A 643 -40.16 -31.03 -45.57
N SER A 644 -41.30 -30.51 -45.12
CA SER A 644 -42.59 -31.17 -45.34
C SER A 644 -42.95 -31.24 -46.83
N SER A 645 -42.79 -30.16 -47.58
CA SER A 645 -43.04 -30.17 -49.03
C SER A 645 -42.10 -31.12 -49.78
N TYR A 646 -40.83 -31.21 -49.36
CA TYR A 646 -39.89 -32.16 -49.96
C TYR A 646 -40.27 -33.62 -49.66
N LEU A 647 -40.68 -33.91 -48.42
CA LEU A 647 -41.15 -35.25 -48.05
C LEU A 647 -42.47 -35.60 -48.76
N GLU A 648 -43.39 -34.65 -48.88
CA GLU A 648 -44.62 -34.80 -49.67
C GLU A 648 -44.29 -35.12 -51.13
N GLU A 649 -43.34 -34.41 -51.74
CA GLU A 649 -42.90 -34.67 -53.12
C GLU A 649 -42.28 -36.06 -53.29
N ILE A 650 -41.44 -36.51 -52.33
CA ILE A 650 -40.90 -37.87 -52.35
C ILE A 650 -42.03 -38.90 -52.26
N ILE A 651 -42.96 -38.70 -51.32
CA ILE A 651 -44.08 -39.63 -51.11
C ILE A 651 -44.92 -39.71 -52.38
N LEU A 652 -45.33 -38.57 -52.94
CA LEU A 652 -46.12 -38.52 -54.18
C LEU A 652 -45.38 -39.19 -55.34
N ASN A 653 -44.09 -38.91 -55.53
CA ASN A 653 -43.29 -39.56 -56.57
C ASN A 653 -43.18 -41.08 -56.35
N THR A 654 -43.04 -41.55 -55.11
CA THR A 654 -43.02 -43.00 -54.82
C THR A 654 -44.39 -43.65 -55.03
N GLU A 655 -45.47 -42.96 -54.67
CA GLU A 655 -46.84 -43.43 -54.92
C GLU A 655 -47.11 -43.51 -56.42
N GLU A 656 -46.75 -42.49 -57.20
CA GLU A 656 -46.86 -42.50 -58.67
C GLU A 656 -46.05 -43.65 -59.30
N ASN A 657 -44.78 -43.83 -58.90
CA ASN A 657 -43.94 -44.91 -59.42
C ASN A 657 -44.51 -46.30 -59.10
N THR A 658 -44.96 -46.52 -57.86
CA THR A 658 -45.55 -47.80 -57.46
C THR A 658 -46.89 -48.06 -58.14
N ALA A 659 -47.71 -47.02 -58.34
CA ALA A 659 -48.94 -47.10 -59.10
C ALA A 659 -48.67 -47.41 -60.59
N GLU A 660 -47.64 -46.80 -61.19
CA GLU A 660 -47.20 -47.12 -62.55
C GLU A 660 -46.71 -48.56 -62.68
N GLU A 661 -45.88 -49.03 -61.74
CA GLU A 661 -45.39 -50.42 -61.72
C GLU A 661 -46.56 -51.41 -61.61
N HIS A 662 -47.52 -51.14 -60.73
CA HIS A 662 -48.71 -51.96 -60.57
C HIS A 662 -49.56 -51.97 -61.85
N ALA A 663 -49.81 -50.80 -62.44
CA ALA A 663 -50.55 -50.68 -63.69
C ALA A 663 -49.86 -51.43 -64.83
N ARG A 664 -48.52 -51.34 -64.94
CA ARG A 664 -47.75 -52.11 -65.94
C ARG A 664 -47.89 -53.61 -65.73
N ALA A 665 -47.78 -54.09 -64.48
CA ALA A 665 -47.94 -55.50 -64.17
C ALA A 665 -49.37 -56.03 -64.48
N GLU A 666 -50.41 -55.21 -64.26
CA GLU A 666 -51.78 -55.55 -64.67
C GLU A 666 -51.95 -55.55 -66.19
N ILE A 667 -51.36 -54.57 -66.90
CA ILE A 667 -51.38 -54.52 -68.36
C ILE A 667 -50.65 -55.73 -68.95
N GLU A 668 -49.50 -56.14 -68.39
CA GLU A 668 -48.77 -57.32 -68.83
C GLU A 668 -49.59 -58.59 -68.65
N LYS A 669 -50.24 -58.79 -67.49
CA LYS A 669 -51.15 -59.93 -67.29
C LYS A 669 -52.31 -59.93 -68.28
N MET A 670 -52.93 -58.78 -68.49
CA MET A 670 -54.03 -58.66 -69.45
C MET A 670 -53.55 -58.90 -70.89
N ALA A 671 -52.33 -58.48 -71.23
CA ALA A 671 -51.72 -58.76 -72.53
C ALA A 671 -51.40 -60.25 -72.70
N GLU A 672 -50.90 -60.93 -71.66
CA GLU A 672 -50.70 -62.39 -71.66
C GLU A 672 -52.03 -63.12 -71.88
N GLU A 673 -53.09 -62.76 -71.13
CA GLU A 673 -54.43 -63.33 -71.29
C GLU A 673 -54.99 -63.12 -72.71
N ILE A 674 -54.85 -61.91 -73.28
CA ILE A 674 -55.28 -61.62 -74.65
C ILE A 674 -54.45 -62.41 -75.67
N ASN A 675 -53.15 -62.56 -75.45
CA ASN A 675 -52.26 -63.30 -76.33
C ASN A 675 -52.56 -64.80 -76.29
N ASP A 676 -52.86 -65.36 -75.12
CA ASP A 676 -53.32 -66.74 -74.96
C ASP A 676 -54.64 -66.98 -75.70
N ILE A 677 -55.60 -66.04 -75.57
CA ILE A 677 -56.85 -66.08 -76.35
C ILE A 677 -56.54 -66.00 -77.86
N ALA A 678 -55.62 -65.14 -78.28
CA ALA A 678 -55.23 -65.00 -79.67
C ALA A 678 -54.58 -66.28 -80.22
N TYR A 679 -53.66 -66.91 -79.48
CA TYR A 679 -53.06 -68.20 -79.85
C TYR A 679 -54.09 -69.34 -79.86
N GLU A 680 -55.04 -69.36 -78.92
CA GLU A 680 -56.16 -70.32 -78.96
C GLU A 680 -57.05 -70.12 -80.18
N MET A 681 -57.31 -68.86 -80.57
CA MET A 681 -58.05 -68.56 -81.78
C MET A 681 -57.27 -68.98 -83.03
N GLU A 682 -55.98 -68.64 -83.13
CA GLU A 682 -55.12 -68.97 -84.28
C GLU A 682 -54.99 -70.49 -84.49
N ASN A 683 -54.79 -71.24 -83.40
CA ASN A 683 -54.68 -72.71 -83.45
C ASN A 683 -55.97 -73.41 -83.91
N ARG A 684 -57.12 -72.74 -83.81
CA ARG A 684 -58.44 -73.28 -84.20
C ARG A 684 -58.86 -72.88 -85.62
N GLN A 685 -58.07 -72.08 -86.34
CA GLN A 685 -58.51 -71.42 -87.58
C GLN A 685 -58.18 -72.15 -88.89
N THR A 686 -58.98 -71.84 -89.91
CA THR A 686 -58.80 -72.30 -91.31
C THR A 686 -58.33 -71.14 -92.18
N ARG A 687 -57.57 -71.39 -93.25
CA ARG A 687 -56.94 -70.36 -94.12
C ARG A 687 -57.87 -69.24 -94.63
N LEU A 688 -59.16 -69.53 -94.83
CA LEU A 688 -60.16 -68.52 -95.24
C LEU A 688 -60.48 -67.51 -94.14
N GLN A 689 -60.51 -67.94 -92.87
CA GLN A 689 -60.78 -67.05 -91.73
C GLN A 689 -59.61 -66.12 -91.43
N SER A 690 -58.37 -66.56 -91.66
CA SER A 690 -57.20 -65.69 -91.55
C SER A 690 -57.20 -64.57 -92.61
N GLU A 691 -57.69 -64.82 -93.81
CA GLU A 691 -57.78 -63.79 -94.87
C GLU A 691 -58.88 -62.76 -94.56
N GLU A 692 -60.01 -63.20 -93.99
CA GLU A 692 -61.10 -62.32 -93.54
C GLU A 692 -60.66 -61.44 -92.36
N ILE A 693 -59.95 -62.00 -91.38
CA ILE A 693 -59.39 -61.24 -90.24
C ILE A 693 -58.35 -60.24 -90.72
N VAL A 694 -57.48 -60.58 -91.69
CA VAL A 694 -56.51 -59.62 -92.26
C VAL A 694 -57.23 -58.48 -92.98
N ALA A 695 -58.30 -58.75 -93.71
CA ALA A 695 -59.10 -57.70 -94.34
C ALA A 695 -59.77 -56.80 -93.28
N GLU A 696 -60.31 -57.37 -92.20
CA GLU A 696 -60.85 -56.61 -91.08
C GLU A 696 -59.77 -55.81 -90.35
N LEU A 697 -58.56 -56.34 -90.15
CA LEU A 697 -57.44 -55.63 -89.53
C LEU A 697 -56.97 -54.45 -90.38
N VAL A 698 -56.92 -54.63 -91.71
CA VAL A 698 -56.60 -53.54 -92.65
C VAL A 698 -57.65 -52.43 -92.55
N TYR A 699 -58.93 -52.79 -92.53
CA TYR A 699 -60.02 -51.81 -92.52
C TYR A 699 -60.22 -51.14 -91.16
N SER A 700 -60.10 -51.88 -90.05
CA SER A 700 -60.40 -51.40 -88.69
C SER A 700 -59.19 -50.80 -87.95
N PHE A 701 -57.97 -51.28 -88.20
CA PHE A 701 -56.77 -50.78 -87.51
C PHE A 701 -55.88 -49.92 -88.41
N LEU A 702 -55.51 -50.42 -89.59
CA LEU A 702 -54.50 -49.78 -90.45
C LEU A 702 -55.00 -48.48 -91.08
N ILE A 703 -56.19 -48.48 -91.68
CA ILE A 703 -56.76 -47.26 -92.29
C ILE A 703 -57.02 -46.17 -91.23
N PRO A 704 -57.63 -46.46 -90.07
CA PRO A 704 -57.84 -45.44 -89.03
C PRO A 704 -56.56 -44.94 -88.37
N GLU A 705 -55.52 -45.75 -88.16
CA GLU A 705 -54.25 -45.24 -87.61
C GLU A 705 -53.54 -44.30 -88.59
N VAL A 706 -53.52 -44.63 -89.88
CA VAL A 706 -52.97 -43.72 -90.90
C VAL A 706 -53.75 -42.38 -90.91
N GLN A 707 -55.07 -42.41 -90.71
CA GLN A 707 -55.87 -41.19 -90.57
C GLN A 707 -55.55 -40.42 -89.28
N LYS A 708 -55.40 -41.11 -88.14
CA LYS A 708 -54.99 -40.47 -86.87
C LYS A 708 -53.63 -39.83 -86.98
N ASP A 709 -52.66 -40.48 -87.62
CA ASP A 709 -51.32 -39.93 -87.81
C ASP A 709 -51.34 -38.71 -88.72
N PHE A 710 -52.15 -38.72 -89.78
CA PHE A 710 -52.36 -37.53 -90.61
C PHE A 710 -53.00 -36.37 -89.81
N VAL A 711 -53.93 -36.66 -88.90
CA VAL A 711 -54.52 -35.65 -88.00
C VAL A 711 -53.48 -35.14 -87.00
N LYS A 712 -52.69 -36.03 -86.37
CA LYS A 712 -51.60 -35.65 -85.45
C LYS A 712 -50.58 -34.76 -86.15
N GLU A 713 -50.20 -35.06 -87.40
CA GLU A 713 -49.30 -34.21 -88.19
C GLU A 713 -49.90 -32.84 -88.50
N LYS A 714 -51.19 -32.77 -88.85
CA LYS A 714 -51.90 -31.49 -89.01
C LYS A 714 -51.89 -30.67 -87.72
N VAL A 715 -52.14 -31.29 -86.57
CA VAL A 715 -52.11 -30.62 -85.27
C VAL A 715 -50.69 -30.15 -84.94
N ARG A 716 -49.66 -30.99 -85.14
CA ARG A 716 -48.25 -30.61 -84.95
C ARG A 716 -47.87 -29.42 -85.84
N ASN A 717 -48.31 -29.40 -87.09
CA ASN A 717 -48.05 -28.29 -88.01
C ASN A 717 -48.80 -27.00 -87.59
N ALA A 718 -49.99 -27.10 -87.01
CA ALA A 718 -50.69 -25.96 -86.43
C ALA A 718 -49.98 -25.44 -85.16
N GLN A 719 -49.58 -26.33 -84.26
CA GLN A 719 -48.86 -26.00 -83.03
C GLN A 719 -47.49 -25.37 -83.32
N ARG A 720 -46.76 -25.82 -84.34
CA ARG A 720 -45.48 -25.21 -84.76
C ARG A 720 -45.60 -23.71 -85.02
N LYS A 721 -46.73 -23.23 -85.58
CA LYS A 721 -46.96 -21.79 -85.78
C LYS A 721 -47.05 -21.05 -84.45
N HIS A 722 -47.77 -21.60 -83.48
CA HIS A 722 -47.92 -21.01 -82.15
C HIS A 722 -46.63 -21.06 -81.34
N ILE A 723 -45.85 -22.15 -81.45
CA ILE A 723 -44.54 -22.28 -80.81
C ILE A 723 -43.54 -21.26 -81.37
N LEU A 724 -43.51 -21.07 -82.70
CA LEU A 724 -42.66 -20.05 -83.32
C LEU A 724 -43.05 -18.64 -82.89
N ALA A 725 -44.35 -18.32 -82.79
CA ALA A 725 -44.82 -17.04 -82.29
C ALA A 725 -44.44 -16.82 -80.81
N ALA A 726 -44.60 -17.84 -79.96
CA ALA A 726 -44.18 -17.79 -78.56
C ALA A 726 -42.66 -17.58 -78.43
N HIS A 727 -41.87 -18.27 -79.25
CA HIS A 727 -40.41 -18.11 -79.30
C HIS A 727 -40.00 -16.68 -79.71
N GLN A 728 -40.66 -16.09 -80.71
CA GLN A 728 -40.41 -14.70 -81.12
C GLN A 728 -40.73 -13.69 -80.02
N ILE A 729 -41.83 -13.89 -79.28
CA ILE A 729 -42.22 -13.00 -78.18
C ILE A 729 -41.23 -13.10 -77.03
N ILE A 730 -40.88 -14.31 -76.61
CA ILE A 730 -39.96 -14.53 -75.48
C ILE A 730 -38.57 -13.98 -75.81
N HIS A 731 -38.02 -14.34 -76.97
CA HIS A 731 -36.65 -13.95 -77.32
C HIS A 731 -36.53 -12.49 -77.78
N GLY A 732 -37.54 -11.93 -78.46
CA GLY A 732 -37.54 -10.53 -78.88
C GLY A 732 -37.49 -9.54 -77.72
N HIS A 733 -38.17 -9.84 -76.60
CA HIS A 733 -38.10 -9.01 -75.39
C HIS A 733 -36.77 -9.18 -74.65
N THR A 734 -36.18 -10.37 -74.62
CA THR A 734 -34.89 -10.58 -73.94
C THR A 734 -33.71 -9.92 -74.66
N GLU A 735 -33.69 -9.92 -76.00
CA GLU A 735 -32.60 -9.31 -76.77
C GLU A 735 -32.58 -7.78 -76.62
N ALA A 736 -33.76 -7.13 -76.61
CA ALA A 736 -33.88 -5.68 -76.40
C ALA A 736 -33.43 -5.23 -74.98
N VAL A 737 -33.77 -6.01 -73.94
CA VAL A 737 -33.38 -5.71 -72.55
C VAL A 737 -31.88 -5.91 -72.33
N VAL A 738 -31.27 -6.92 -72.98
CA VAL A 738 -29.81 -7.14 -72.90
C VAL A 738 -29.05 -5.99 -73.58
N GLN A 739 -29.54 -5.48 -74.71
CA GLN A 739 -28.93 -4.32 -75.38
C GLN A 739 -29.07 -3.02 -74.56
N GLN A 740 -30.20 -2.81 -73.88
CA GLN A 740 -30.39 -1.66 -72.98
C GLN A 740 -29.45 -1.71 -71.76
N ARG A 741 -29.28 -2.87 -71.12
CA ARG A 741 -28.36 -3.01 -69.98
C ARG A 741 -26.89 -2.83 -70.35
N LEU A 742 -26.49 -3.23 -71.55
CA LEU A 742 -25.12 -3.00 -72.05
C LEU A 742 -24.86 -1.50 -72.29
N ALA A 743 -25.84 -0.76 -72.82
CA ALA A 743 -25.73 0.68 -73.05
C ALA A 743 -25.74 1.52 -71.74
N GLU A 744 -26.49 1.09 -70.73
CA GLU A 744 -26.52 1.74 -69.40
C GLU A 744 -25.24 1.50 -68.58
N GLY A 745 -24.55 0.38 -68.81
CA GLY A 745 -23.25 0.09 -68.19
C GLY A 745 -22.14 1.03 -68.65
N GLU A 746 -22.06 1.33 -69.95
CA GLU A 746 -21.03 2.20 -70.51
C GLU A 746 -21.19 3.68 -70.11
N GLN A 747 -22.40 4.14 -69.81
CA GLN A 747 -22.66 5.53 -69.38
C GLN A 747 -22.30 5.79 -67.92
N ASN A 748 -22.43 4.78 -67.05
CA ASN A 748 -22.10 4.92 -65.62
C ASN A 748 -20.57 4.94 -65.40
N GLU A 749 -19.80 4.15 -66.15
CA GLU A 749 -18.33 4.14 -66.04
C GLU A 749 -17.67 5.47 -66.45
N VAL A 750 -18.24 6.19 -67.43
CA VAL A 750 -17.76 7.53 -67.84
C VAL A 750 -18.09 8.59 -66.78
N SER A 751 -19.18 8.43 -66.03
CA SER A 751 -19.58 9.37 -64.97
C SER A 751 -18.73 9.25 -63.69
N ASP A 752 -18.30 8.03 -63.35
CA ASP A 752 -17.47 7.77 -62.17
C ASP A 752 -16.00 8.14 -62.42
N ALA A 753 -15.49 8.01 -63.66
CA ALA A 753 -14.15 8.47 -64.03
C ALA A 753 -14.02 10.01 -63.99
N ALA A 754 -15.09 10.75 -64.29
CA ALA A 754 -15.10 12.22 -64.22
C ALA A 754 -15.11 12.74 -62.77
N ARG A 755 -15.78 12.04 -61.84
CA ARG A 755 -15.80 12.41 -60.41
C ARG A 755 -14.45 12.16 -59.71
N ALA A 756 -13.71 11.13 -60.10
CA ALA A 756 -12.40 10.84 -59.53
C ALA A 756 -11.33 11.93 -59.86
N LEU A 757 -11.42 12.59 -61.01
CA LEU A 757 -10.51 13.67 -61.42
C LEU A 757 -10.80 15.02 -60.73
N GLU A 758 -12.05 15.26 -60.30
CA GLU A 758 -12.40 16.46 -59.53
C GLU A 758 -11.94 16.38 -58.06
N GLU A 759 -11.87 15.18 -57.47
CA GLU A 759 -11.38 14.99 -56.09
C GLU A 759 -9.85 15.10 -55.97
N GLU A 760 -9.08 14.79 -57.02
CA GLU A 760 -7.62 14.97 -57.01
C GLU A 760 -7.20 16.45 -57.14
N THR A 761 -7.96 17.28 -57.85
CA THR A 761 -7.62 18.71 -58.05
C THR A 761 -7.94 19.62 -56.86
N GLN A 762 -8.79 19.18 -55.91
CA GLN A 762 -9.11 19.95 -54.70
C GLN A 762 -8.11 19.73 -53.54
N ASN A 763 -7.32 18.65 -53.57
CA ASN A 763 -6.34 18.35 -52.52
C ASN A 763 -4.98 19.04 -52.71
N GLU A 764 -4.66 19.58 -53.90
CA GLU A 764 -3.42 20.33 -54.14
C GLU A 764 -3.50 21.85 -53.85
N GLN A 765 -4.68 22.40 -53.57
CA GLN A 765 -4.84 23.84 -53.24
C GLN A 765 -4.89 24.15 -51.73
N ASN A 766 -4.83 23.13 -50.86
CA ASN A 766 -4.78 23.29 -49.39
C ASN A 766 -3.51 22.66 -48.79
N SER A 767 -2.34 22.99 -49.36
CA SER A 767 -1.01 22.71 -48.80
C SER A 767 -0.18 23.99 -48.68
#